data_AF-A0A1G2W3Z4-F1
#
_entry.id   AF-A0A1G2W3Z4-F1
#
_cell.length_a   1.000
_cell.length_b   1.000
_cell.length_c   1.000
_cell.angle_alpha   90.00
_cell.angle_beta   90.00
_cell.angle_gamma   90.00
#
_symmetry.space_group_name_H-M   'P 1'
#
loop_
_entity.id
_entity.type
_entity.pdbx_description
1 polymer ?
#
loop_
_entity_poly.entity_id
_entity_poly.type
_entity_poly.pdbx_seq_one_letter_code
_entity_poly.pdbx_strand_id
1 'polypeptide(L)'
;MALKKVLRSGVAAACIASVVAPAGLAAPAAKAVAQRGGVDVRVATTETFSRIEVTGGGKLRREGRTVVLTNAPDNDPEVARLLTSPPKWIKSAVKLPVAGRRQIVVTLADDADVTIGQADGAAYANFFEAPPPAPEAAPQEVAVAEPEPSRPSPLPPGGVVRMASRVANGQTQLSFTWANPAGAAVFRRGDAIWVVFDAPASLDVSSAPKGVRPLRSLQAFKGADHAALRIDADPNAPIFVSSQGSTWTISLGPGPQAQPSIVRVGRDAAGGPATLKAPVAGATRIVNLPDPVVGDTLTVVTALGPPKGVPSRRDFVDAALLPSIQGLAIEPLTDNLTVQRDGELVRISRAEGLTLSPSWAVREREDTQLGTPQPAPMPAIIPAEWANLGSVGFQRRYDSLLSAATVEGGNKDREAPVAARMGLARFLVGSELSFEAIGVLNALAREHPEMLDDPEFRALRGVARTLARRYAEADADFSSPTLSTDPSTALWRAYVNTQIAQHAEARAQFAKGVEAYGLMPPLWRARFARADAQAALAQGDLVAADTRIRMALEEKVSSEEQLRSRLIQARIIELQGSQDRALKIYKAIATAPIDSIAAPAVLRATQIRLQLAQITPLQAAGVYDGLRYRWRGDATELETIRALGQLYLAQGRYREALEALRSAGVRLPDLPEAQQLQADLNAAFRGLFLDGLADGLEPLQALALFFDFRELAPIGADGDLMVRKIVRRLVDVDLLPQAAELLKYQAENRLDGVPRAQVSTDLAVIYLMDRKPEQALQAINSSRTTVLPSALNAERRLIEARAWTALGRYDSALEILGADASKDGTELRSEITWKQKNWASAGPLFEKSLGDRWKNPTQLSSDEEGRLLRAGVAYSLAGDEAALGRLQQRYQSFYEKANNPDALRIALSGVPSGRMSVADFSRVSADNEAFAGWVEKMKGRFKTRAAPGAAKPVAPARQAEAAPPAAKG
;
A
#
# COMPACT_ATOMS: atom_id res chain seq x y z
N MET A 1 8.41 -36.44 28.92
CA MET A 1 9.02 -36.04 30.21
C MET A 1 10.05 -34.97 29.94
N ALA A 2 9.98 -33.89 30.70
CA ALA A 2 10.78 -32.69 30.58
C ALA A 2 12.13 -32.80 31.30
N LEU A 3 13.12 -32.03 30.86
CA LEU A 3 14.12 -31.33 31.70
C LEU A 3 14.89 -30.39 30.73
N LYS A 4 14.75 -29.06 30.77
CA LYS A 4 15.42 -28.09 31.66
C LYS A 4 16.93 -28.38 31.82
N LYS A 5 17.89 -27.45 31.80
CA LYS A 5 18.05 -26.03 31.47
C LYS A 5 19.52 -25.71 31.85
N VAL A 6 20.16 -24.76 31.16
CA VAL A 6 21.35 -23.95 31.60
C VAL A 6 22.74 -24.63 31.58
N LEU A 7 23.68 -24.11 30.78
CA LEU A 7 24.89 -23.37 31.22
C LEU A 7 25.93 -23.14 30.09
N ARG A 8 26.43 -21.88 30.04
CA ARG A 8 27.79 -21.42 29.68
C ARG A 8 28.12 -20.97 28.25
N SER A 9 28.08 -19.64 28.08
CA SER A 9 29.17 -18.73 27.62
C SER A 9 30.58 -19.33 27.62
N GLY A 10 31.54 -19.00 26.76
CA GLY A 10 31.77 -17.91 25.79
C GLY A 10 33.26 -17.93 25.37
N VAL A 11 33.73 -16.86 24.69
CA VAL A 11 35.14 -16.55 24.27
C VAL A 11 35.59 -17.21 22.94
N ALA A 12 36.29 -16.60 21.97
CA ALA A 12 36.58 -15.24 21.47
C ALA A 12 37.35 -15.40 20.11
N ALA A 13 37.17 -14.50 19.12
CA ALA A 13 38.18 -13.63 18.46
C ALA A 13 39.30 -14.36 17.66
N ALA A 14 39.81 -14.01 16.47
CA ALA A 14 39.89 -12.82 15.60
C ALA A 14 40.18 -13.34 14.15
N CYS A 15 40.05 -12.62 13.03
CA CYS A 15 40.88 -11.50 12.55
C CYS A 15 40.25 -10.84 11.30
N ILE A 16 40.55 -9.55 11.13
CA ILE A 16 40.13 -8.62 10.06
C ILE A 16 41.37 -8.28 9.20
N ALA A 17 41.17 -8.03 7.88
CA ALA A 17 41.83 -7.06 6.97
C ALA A 17 42.00 -7.68 5.55
N SER A 18 41.81 -7.04 4.39
CA SER A 18 41.54 -5.63 3.98
C SER A 18 41.42 -5.55 2.44
N VAL A 19 40.36 -4.91 1.91
CA VAL A 19 40.31 -3.71 1.01
C VAL A 19 40.33 -3.92 -0.51
N VAL A 20 39.31 -3.38 -1.21
CA VAL A 20 39.34 -2.30 -2.23
C VAL A 20 37.87 -1.92 -2.59
N ALA A 21 37.55 -0.63 -2.58
CA ALA A 21 36.26 0.02 -2.92
C ALA A 21 36.23 0.45 -4.43
N PRO A 22 35.15 1.03 -5.06
CA PRO A 22 34.22 2.03 -4.50
C PRO A 22 32.73 2.01 -4.96
N ALA A 23 31.95 2.87 -4.27
CA ALA A 23 30.72 3.59 -4.66
C ALA A 23 29.34 2.89 -4.60
N GLY A 24 28.62 3.19 -3.50
CA GLY A 24 27.24 3.69 -3.55
C GLY A 24 26.12 2.74 -3.16
N LEU A 25 25.77 2.65 -1.86
CA LEU A 25 24.41 2.41 -1.33
C LEU A 25 24.38 2.26 0.20
N ALA A 26 23.27 2.71 0.78
CA ALA A 26 22.60 2.22 1.98
C ALA A 26 23.28 2.34 3.37
N ALA A 27 22.64 3.11 4.25
CA ALA A 27 22.81 3.02 5.69
C ALA A 27 22.40 1.61 6.20
N PRO A 28 23.17 0.97 7.11
CA PRO A 28 22.86 -0.37 7.57
C PRO A 28 21.79 -0.36 8.68
N ALA A 29 20.95 -1.39 8.66
CA ALA A 29 19.92 -1.70 9.63
C ALA A 29 20.47 -1.85 11.06
N ALA A 30 19.84 -1.16 12.01
CA ALA A 30 20.06 -1.36 13.44
C ALA A 30 19.54 -2.75 13.87
N LYS A 31 20.38 -3.52 14.54
CA LYS A 31 20.01 -4.79 15.20
C LYS A 31 18.93 -4.54 16.26
N ALA A 32 17.82 -5.26 16.17
CA ALA A 32 16.77 -5.27 17.17
C ALA A 32 17.29 -5.79 18.52
N VAL A 33 17.26 -4.94 19.54
CA VAL A 33 17.43 -5.30 20.95
C VAL A 33 16.04 -5.51 21.56
N ALA A 34 15.84 -6.62 22.27
CA ALA A 34 14.59 -7.00 22.90
C ALA A 34 14.04 -5.89 23.83
N GLN A 35 12.78 -5.51 23.63
CA GLN A 35 12.06 -4.56 24.48
C GLN A 35 11.90 -5.11 25.91
N ARG A 36 12.52 -4.45 26.89
CA ARG A 36 12.12 -4.51 28.30
C ARG A 36 11.15 -3.34 28.53
N GLY A 37 9.98 -3.60 29.10
CA GLY A 37 9.02 -2.55 29.46
C GLY A 37 9.60 -1.61 30.51
N GLY A 38 9.88 -0.36 30.12
CA GLY A 38 10.45 0.70 30.94
C GLY A 38 10.73 1.95 30.09
N VAL A 39 11.02 3.10 30.71
CA VAL A 39 11.47 4.30 29.99
C VAL A 39 12.87 4.03 29.42
N ASP A 40 13.01 4.05 28.09
CA ASP A 40 14.30 3.82 27.40
C ASP A 40 14.80 5.14 26.80
N VAL A 41 16.03 5.52 27.16
CA VAL A 41 16.71 6.75 26.72
C VAL A 41 17.80 6.38 25.72
N ARG A 42 17.58 6.73 24.46
CA ARG A 42 18.51 6.47 23.36
C ARG A 42 19.27 7.73 23.00
N VAL A 43 20.56 7.58 22.73
CA VAL A 43 21.43 8.67 22.29
C VAL A 43 21.98 8.30 20.92
N ALA A 44 21.77 9.16 19.93
CA ALA A 44 22.31 9.04 18.58
C ALA A 44 23.12 10.29 18.25
N THR A 45 24.20 10.13 17.49
CA THR A 45 25.07 11.25 17.08
C THR A 45 25.24 11.20 15.56
N THR A 46 25.11 12.35 14.91
CA THR A 46 25.40 12.55 13.49
C THR A 46 26.44 13.66 13.33
N GLU A 47 26.86 13.95 12.10
CA GLU A 47 27.81 15.03 11.82
C GLU A 47 27.25 16.43 12.12
N THR A 48 25.92 16.61 12.11
CA THR A 48 25.26 17.92 12.23
C THR A 48 24.40 18.09 13.48
N PHE A 49 24.03 17.01 14.18
CA PHE A 49 23.33 17.05 15.46
C PHE A 49 23.52 15.79 16.30
N SER A 50 23.36 15.92 17.62
CA SER A 50 23.18 14.82 18.57
C SER A 50 21.71 14.75 18.99
N ARG A 51 21.12 13.55 19.07
CA ARG A 51 19.73 13.35 19.46
C ARG A 51 19.64 12.50 20.71
N ILE A 52 18.88 12.98 21.70
CA ILE A 52 18.40 12.17 22.82
C ILE A 52 16.93 11.87 22.56
N GLU A 53 16.55 10.60 22.58
CA GLU A 53 15.19 10.13 22.40
C GLU A 53 14.74 9.36 23.63
N VAL A 54 13.52 9.63 24.09
CA VAL A 54 12.95 9.04 25.29
C VAL A 54 11.63 8.37 24.92
N THR A 55 11.60 7.06 25.07
CA THR A 55 10.41 6.23 24.85
C THR A 55 9.82 5.81 26.21
N GLY A 56 8.51 5.56 26.28
CA GLY A 56 7.86 5.10 27.52
C GLY A 56 7.31 6.17 28.47
N GLY A 57 7.05 7.39 27.98
CA GLY A 57 6.27 8.41 28.71
C GLY A 57 7.08 9.49 29.46
N GLY A 58 8.39 9.62 29.19
CA GLY A 58 9.21 10.72 29.72
C GLY A 58 8.89 12.07 29.08
N LYS A 59 8.99 13.17 29.84
CA LYS A 59 8.81 14.55 29.35
C LYS A 59 10.13 15.29 29.30
N LEU A 60 10.40 15.97 28.19
CA LEU A 60 11.56 16.86 28.01
C LEU A 60 11.10 18.31 28.10
N ARG A 61 11.82 19.13 28.87
CA ARG A 61 11.60 20.57 28.98
C ARG A 61 12.94 21.30 28.90
N ARG A 62 13.01 22.38 28.12
CA ARG A 62 14.17 23.27 28.09
C ARG A 62 14.06 24.30 29.21
N GLU A 63 15.16 24.49 29.95
CA GLU A 63 15.33 25.50 30.99
C GLU A 63 16.64 26.24 30.71
N GLY A 64 16.58 27.30 29.89
CA GLY A 64 17.76 28.04 29.45
C GLY A 64 18.73 27.15 28.65
N ARG A 65 19.92 26.94 29.21
CA ARG A 65 21.00 26.08 28.66
C ARG A 65 20.95 24.63 29.13
N THR A 66 19.90 24.24 29.84
CA THR A 66 19.68 22.85 30.24
C THR A 66 18.40 22.28 29.63
N VAL A 67 18.38 20.97 29.44
CA VAL A 67 17.20 20.19 29.11
C VAL A 67 16.95 19.22 30.25
N VAL A 68 15.80 19.37 30.88
CA VAL A 68 15.36 18.54 32.00
C VAL A 68 14.45 17.43 31.46
N LEU A 69 14.91 16.20 31.65
CA LEU A 69 14.12 15.00 31.45
C LEU A 69 13.46 14.60 32.78
N THR A 70 12.13 14.58 32.79
CA THR A 70 11.33 14.12 33.95
C THR A 70 10.65 12.79 33.63
N ASN A 71 10.91 11.79 34.47
CA ASN A 71 10.32 10.44 34.35
C ASN A 71 9.17 10.21 35.35
N ALA A 72 8.38 9.16 35.12
CA ALA A 72 7.37 8.69 36.07
C ALA A 72 8.01 8.17 37.38
N PRO A 73 7.29 8.19 38.52
CA PRO A 73 7.77 7.60 39.77
C PRO A 73 8.17 6.12 39.59
N ASP A 74 9.23 5.68 40.26
CA ASP A 74 9.79 4.31 40.24
C ASP A 74 10.44 3.80 38.93
N ASN A 75 10.72 4.67 37.95
CA ASN A 75 11.41 4.28 36.72
C ASN A 75 12.77 4.98 36.58
N ASP A 76 13.85 4.18 36.52
CA ASP A 76 15.22 4.69 36.45
C ASP A 76 15.91 4.32 35.14
N PRO A 77 15.93 5.21 34.12
CA PRO A 77 16.48 4.87 32.81
C PRO A 77 18.00 4.72 32.85
N GLU A 78 18.52 3.79 32.05
CA GLU A 78 19.96 3.57 31.89
C GLU A 78 20.57 4.70 31.07
N VAL A 79 21.28 5.61 31.73
CA VAL A 79 21.93 6.78 31.10
C VAL A 79 23.44 6.84 31.34
N ALA A 80 24.06 5.71 31.67
CA ALA A 80 25.47 5.65 32.02
C ALA A 80 26.37 6.30 30.96
N ARG A 81 26.14 6.01 29.66
CA ARG A 81 26.88 6.63 28.54
C ARG A 81 26.70 8.14 28.45
N LEU A 82 25.50 8.65 28.69
CA LEU A 82 25.21 10.08 28.63
C LEU A 82 25.91 10.84 29.78
N LEU A 83 26.04 10.20 30.95
CA LEU A 83 26.73 10.76 32.12
C LEU A 83 28.25 10.70 31.99
N THR A 84 28.81 9.63 31.40
CA THR A 84 30.27 9.42 31.31
C THR A 84 30.92 9.95 30.03
N SER A 85 30.17 10.04 28.93
CA SER A 85 30.68 10.46 27.63
C SER A 85 29.57 11.16 26.84
N PRO A 86 29.21 12.41 27.21
CA PRO A 86 28.19 13.16 26.50
C PRO A 86 28.60 13.39 25.03
N PRO A 87 27.66 13.25 24.08
CA PRO A 87 27.94 13.45 22.65
C PRO A 87 28.18 14.93 22.32
N LYS A 88 28.66 15.22 21.10
CA LYS A 88 28.92 16.58 20.61
C LYS A 88 27.70 17.48 20.86
N TRP A 89 27.93 18.74 21.26
CA TRP A 89 26.92 19.74 21.66
C TRP A 89 26.26 19.54 23.04
N ILE A 90 26.67 18.51 23.79
CA ILE A 90 26.27 18.31 25.20
C ILE A 90 27.51 18.44 26.10
N LYS A 91 27.47 19.39 27.04
CA LYS A 91 28.55 19.69 27.98
C LYS A 91 28.62 18.68 29.12
N SER A 92 27.48 18.34 29.68
CA SER A 92 27.36 17.38 30.78
C SER A 92 25.93 16.87 30.90
N ALA A 93 25.76 15.72 31.54
CA ALA A 93 24.46 15.29 32.05
C ALA A 93 24.62 14.88 33.50
N VAL A 94 23.65 15.25 34.34
CA VAL A 94 23.64 14.92 35.77
C VAL A 94 22.27 14.41 36.16
N LYS A 95 22.25 13.47 37.09
CA LYS A 95 21.03 12.89 37.63
C LYS A 95 20.73 13.50 38.99
N LEU A 96 19.55 14.10 39.14
CA LEU A 96 19.13 14.80 40.35
C LEU A 96 17.87 14.16 40.95
N PRO A 97 17.84 13.89 42.27
CA PRO A 97 16.62 13.51 42.97
C PRO A 97 15.77 14.74 43.28
N VAL A 98 14.50 14.77 42.84
CA VAL A 98 13.56 15.86 43.13
C VAL A 98 12.18 15.29 43.49
N ALA A 99 11.70 15.54 44.71
CA ALA A 99 10.34 15.22 45.18
C ALA A 99 9.83 13.80 44.82
N GLY A 100 10.65 12.76 45.06
CA GLY A 100 10.28 11.36 44.77
C GLY A 100 10.40 10.95 43.30
N ARG A 101 10.93 11.82 42.43
CA ARG A 101 11.23 11.53 41.01
C ARG A 101 12.72 11.70 40.73
N ARG A 102 13.26 10.94 39.78
CA ARG A 102 14.62 11.11 39.26
C ARG A 102 14.56 11.95 38.00
N GLN A 103 15.22 13.10 38.00
CA GLN A 103 15.39 13.95 36.83
C GLN A 103 16.79 13.78 36.25
N ILE A 104 16.89 13.88 34.93
CA ILE A 104 18.19 13.97 34.23
C ILE A 104 18.27 15.37 33.64
N VAL A 105 19.28 16.13 34.06
CA VAL A 105 19.54 17.48 33.58
C VAL A 105 20.71 17.41 32.63
N VAL A 106 20.45 17.71 31.36
CA VAL A 106 21.44 17.73 30.28
C VAL A 106 21.83 19.18 30.00
N THR A 107 23.10 19.52 30.12
CA THR A 107 23.62 20.88 29.89
C THR A 107 24.21 21.01 28.49
N LEU A 108 23.82 22.04 27.75
CA LEU A 108 24.31 22.30 26.39
C LEU A 108 25.76 22.80 26.38
N ALA A 109 26.54 22.41 25.35
CA ALA A 109 27.86 22.98 25.06
C ALA A 109 27.76 24.46 24.66
N ASP A 110 28.81 25.24 24.89
CA ASP A 110 28.76 26.72 24.85
C ASP A 110 28.32 27.27 23.49
N ASP A 111 28.62 26.54 22.42
CA ASP A 111 28.30 26.77 21.00
C ASP A 111 27.10 25.94 20.49
N ALA A 112 26.23 25.44 21.37
CA ALA A 112 25.12 24.57 21.00
C ALA A 112 23.73 25.17 21.27
N ASP A 113 22.77 24.79 20.44
CA ASP A 113 21.34 25.02 20.64
C ASP A 113 20.55 23.70 20.62
N VAL A 114 19.30 23.70 21.08
CA VAL A 114 18.46 22.51 21.18
C VAL A 114 17.03 22.74 20.72
N THR A 115 16.51 21.77 19.95
CA THR A 115 15.09 21.67 19.60
C THR A 115 14.49 20.42 20.23
N ILE A 116 13.32 20.56 20.85
CA ILE A 116 12.58 19.46 21.49
C ILE A 116 11.32 19.20 20.67
N GLY A 117 11.03 17.93 20.40
CA GLY A 117 9.84 17.52 19.64
C GLY A 117 9.28 16.17 20.09
N GLN A 118 8.18 15.76 19.46
CA GLN A 118 7.61 14.43 19.60
C GLN A 118 7.40 13.80 18.23
N ALA A 119 7.82 12.54 18.08
CA ALA A 119 7.62 11.74 16.87
C ALA A 119 7.53 10.26 17.28
N ASP A 120 6.67 9.49 16.59
CA ASP A 120 6.56 8.03 16.75
C ASP A 120 6.37 7.53 18.19
N GLY A 121 5.64 8.29 19.02
CA GLY A 121 5.39 7.94 20.42
C GLY A 121 6.56 8.17 21.37
N ALA A 122 7.62 8.84 20.91
CA ALA A 122 8.81 9.21 21.70
C ALA A 122 8.99 10.73 21.77
N ALA A 123 9.46 11.23 22.92
CA ALA A 123 9.93 12.61 23.05
C ALA A 123 11.42 12.68 22.69
N TYR A 124 11.84 13.63 21.86
CA TYR A 124 13.24 13.78 21.48
C TYR A 124 13.76 15.20 21.66
N ALA A 125 15.07 15.33 21.89
CA ALA A 125 15.82 16.57 21.89
C ALA A 125 17.01 16.46 20.92
N ASN A 126 17.05 17.34 19.91
CA ASN A 126 18.16 17.46 18.96
C ASN A 126 19.05 18.63 19.38
N PHE A 127 20.30 18.34 19.70
CA PHE A 127 21.36 19.28 20.06
C PHE A 127 22.26 19.50 18.84
N PHE A 128 22.44 20.74 18.43
CA PHE A 128 23.17 21.11 17.21
C PHE A 128 23.97 22.38 17.43
N GLU A 129 24.85 22.72 16.51
CA GLU A 129 25.64 23.95 16.57
C GLU A 129 24.71 25.16 16.55
N ALA A 130 24.86 26.04 17.55
CA ALA A 130 24.12 27.28 17.62
C ALA A 130 24.49 28.13 16.40
N PRO A 131 23.51 28.74 15.71
CA PRO A 131 23.80 29.75 14.69
C PRO A 131 24.72 30.83 15.29
N PRO A 132 25.70 31.36 14.53
CA PRO A 132 26.59 32.39 15.05
C PRO A 132 25.76 33.55 15.61
N PRO A 133 26.08 34.05 16.81
CA PRO A 133 25.29 35.10 17.44
C PRO A 133 25.26 36.31 16.52
N ALA A 134 24.05 36.72 16.12
CA ALA A 134 23.85 38.10 15.69
C ALA A 134 24.32 39.00 16.86
N PRO A 135 25.04 40.10 16.60
CA PRO A 135 25.69 40.88 17.64
C PRO A 135 24.69 41.25 18.74
N GLU A 136 24.91 40.66 19.92
CA GLU A 136 23.99 40.74 21.05
C GLU A 136 24.28 42.03 21.81
N ALA A 137 23.24 42.84 21.94
CA ALA A 137 23.24 44.06 22.73
C ALA A 137 23.57 43.75 24.19
N ALA A 138 24.48 44.55 24.75
CA ALA A 138 24.84 44.56 26.16
C ALA A 138 23.64 44.86 27.08
N PRO A 139 23.73 44.55 28.39
CA PRO A 139 22.65 44.78 29.35
C PRO A 139 22.34 46.27 29.41
N GLN A 140 21.13 46.66 29.01
CA GLN A 140 20.66 48.02 29.22
C GLN A 140 20.34 48.19 30.71
N GLU A 141 21.31 48.74 31.45
CA GLU A 141 21.04 49.95 32.24
C GLU A 141 20.13 50.86 31.41
N VAL A 142 19.15 51.50 32.06
CA VAL A 142 18.21 52.47 31.47
C VAL A 142 18.90 53.30 30.38
N ALA A 143 18.82 52.81 29.14
CA ALA A 143 19.48 53.43 28.01
C ALA A 143 18.50 54.46 27.50
N VAL A 144 18.82 55.71 27.80
CA VAL A 144 18.28 56.87 27.09
C VAL A 144 18.27 56.52 25.61
N ALA A 145 17.08 56.52 25.01
CA ALA A 145 16.86 56.24 23.60
C ALA A 145 17.93 56.95 22.76
N GLU A 146 18.63 56.17 21.94
CA GLU A 146 19.50 56.70 20.91
C GLU A 146 18.63 57.63 20.02
N PRO A 147 18.96 58.92 19.89
CA PRO A 147 18.10 59.86 19.20
C PRO A 147 17.96 59.43 17.75
N GLU A 148 16.72 59.24 17.29
CA GLU A 148 16.42 58.96 15.89
C GLU A 148 17.17 59.93 14.96
N PRO A 149 17.68 59.46 13.81
CA PRO A 149 18.37 60.32 12.85
C PRO A 149 17.49 61.54 12.54
N SER A 150 18.06 62.74 12.72
CA SER A 150 17.32 63.99 12.58
C SER A 150 16.82 64.15 11.14
N ARG A 151 15.51 63.97 10.96
CA ARG A 151 14.84 64.19 9.68
C ARG A 151 15.04 65.65 9.24
N PRO A 152 15.33 65.90 7.95
CA PRO A 152 15.33 67.25 7.40
C PRO A 152 14.02 67.97 7.70
N SER A 153 14.10 69.23 8.17
CA SER A 153 12.92 69.99 8.58
C SER A 153 11.93 70.10 7.40
N PRO A 154 10.64 69.74 7.59
CA PRO A 154 9.62 69.86 6.55
C PRO A 154 9.18 71.32 6.30
N LEU A 155 9.58 72.26 7.16
CA LEU A 155 9.17 73.66 7.08
C LEU A 155 9.71 74.36 5.81
N PRO A 156 8.85 75.00 5.00
CA PRO A 156 9.31 75.82 3.89
C PRO A 156 10.01 77.10 4.37
N PRO A 157 10.89 77.70 3.53
CA PRO A 157 11.44 79.03 3.78
C PRO A 157 10.31 80.04 4.04
N GLY A 158 10.32 80.68 5.21
CA GLY A 158 9.25 81.59 5.67
C GLY A 158 8.16 80.94 6.53
N GLY A 159 8.20 79.63 6.77
CA GLY A 159 7.34 78.96 7.76
C GLY A 159 5.84 78.90 7.44
N VAL A 160 5.45 79.32 6.23
CA VAL A 160 4.07 79.33 5.75
C VAL A 160 3.87 78.26 4.68
N VAL A 161 2.90 77.37 4.87
CA VAL A 161 2.49 76.38 3.86
C VAL A 161 1.21 76.89 3.21
N ARG A 162 1.28 77.24 1.93
CA ARG A 162 0.11 77.69 1.16
C ARG A 162 -0.67 76.48 0.66
N MET A 163 -1.95 76.43 1.02
CA MET A 163 -2.87 75.42 0.49
C MET A 163 -3.23 75.76 -0.96
N ALA A 164 -3.11 74.78 -1.86
CA ALA A 164 -3.73 74.86 -3.18
C ALA A 164 -5.08 74.13 -3.13
N SER A 165 -6.10 74.67 -3.80
CA SER A 165 -7.41 74.04 -3.91
C SER A 165 -7.80 73.82 -5.36
N ARG A 166 -8.45 72.70 -5.65
CA ARG A 166 -9.00 72.38 -6.97
C ARG A 166 -10.34 71.67 -6.80
N VAL A 167 -11.37 72.15 -7.49
CA VAL A 167 -12.67 71.47 -7.58
C VAL A 167 -12.78 70.86 -8.96
N ALA A 168 -12.85 69.53 -9.04
CA ALA A 168 -12.98 68.80 -10.30
C ALA A 168 -13.78 67.52 -10.09
N ASN A 169 -14.65 67.16 -11.05
CA ASN A 169 -15.43 65.91 -11.04
C ASN A 169 -16.23 65.66 -9.75
N GLY A 170 -16.78 66.71 -9.13
CA GLY A 170 -17.53 66.58 -7.87
C GLY A 170 -16.67 66.35 -6.62
N GLN A 171 -15.35 66.49 -6.75
CA GLN A 171 -14.37 66.33 -5.67
C GLN A 171 -13.62 67.63 -5.41
N THR A 172 -13.54 68.04 -4.13
CA THR A 172 -12.73 69.17 -3.66
C THR A 172 -11.39 68.64 -3.16
N GLN A 173 -10.32 68.98 -3.85
CA GLN A 173 -8.94 68.57 -3.52
C GLN A 173 -8.20 69.74 -2.87
N LEU A 174 -7.59 69.48 -1.71
CA LEU A 174 -6.77 70.41 -0.93
C LEU A 174 -5.36 69.86 -0.87
N SER A 175 -4.39 70.57 -1.46
CA SER A 175 -3.00 70.14 -1.55
C SER A 175 -2.08 71.02 -0.70
N PHE A 176 -1.24 70.38 0.10
CA PHE A 176 -0.28 71.00 1.02
C PHE A 176 1.13 70.54 0.63
N THR A 177 1.94 71.45 0.10
CA THR A 177 3.31 71.14 -0.36
C THR A 177 4.32 71.60 0.70
N TRP A 178 5.12 70.65 1.17
CA TRP A 178 6.16 70.87 2.19
C TRP A 178 7.56 70.89 1.57
N ALA A 179 8.56 71.46 2.26
CA ALA A 179 9.94 71.49 1.75
C ALA A 179 10.62 70.11 1.79
N ASN A 180 10.31 69.34 2.82
CA ASN A 180 10.62 67.92 2.93
C ASN A 180 9.32 67.18 3.30
N PRO A 181 9.21 65.85 3.10
CA PRO A 181 8.02 65.12 3.52
C PRO A 181 7.69 65.46 4.98
N ALA A 182 6.44 65.80 5.27
CA ALA A 182 5.90 66.03 6.63
C ALA A 182 5.03 64.83 7.03
N GLY A 183 5.09 64.40 8.29
CA GLY A 183 4.21 63.34 8.79
C GLY A 183 2.81 63.92 8.98
N ALA A 184 1.79 63.18 8.57
CA ALA A 184 0.40 63.61 8.65
C ALA A 184 -0.45 62.59 9.40
N ALA A 185 -1.54 63.07 10.01
CA ALA A 185 -2.67 62.27 10.44
C ALA A 185 -3.96 62.90 9.90
N VAL A 186 -4.85 62.07 9.34
CA VAL A 186 -6.15 62.49 8.82
C VAL A 186 -7.21 61.56 9.36
N PHE A 187 -8.13 62.11 10.15
CA PHE A 187 -9.17 61.35 10.84
C PHE A 187 -10.47 62.12 10.93
N ARG A 188 -11.57 61.39 11.12
CA ARG A 188 -12.91 61.96 11.22
C ARG A 188 -13.40 61.91 12.66
N ARG A 189 -13.92 63.04 13.14
CA ARG A 189 -14.59 63.17 14.44
C ARG A 189 -15.95 63.84 14.23
N GLY A 190 -17.00 63.04 14.23
CA GLY A 190 -18.35 63.50 13.87
C GLY A 190 -18.39 64.07 12.44
N ASP A 191 -18.86 65.32 12.31
CA ASP A 191 -18.91 66.05 11.04
C ASP A 191 -17.63 66.81 10.71
N ALA A 192 -16.65 66.82 11.62
CA ALA A 192 -15.36 67.43 11.41
C ALA A 192 -14.31 66.41 10.94
N ILE A 193 -13.49 66.83 9.99
CA ILE A 193 -12.31 66.11 9.53
C ILE A 193 -11.10 66.90 10.01
N TRP A 194 -10.22 66.23 10.73
CA TRP A 194 -8.96 66.80 11.18
C TRP A 194 -7.82 66.35 10.28
N VAL A 195 -6.98 67.30 9.87
CA VAL A 195 -5.71 67.05 9.19
C VAL A 195 -4.62 67.66 10.07
N VAL A 196 -3.70 66.84 10.56
CA VAL A 196 -2.64 67.23 11.50
C VAL A 196 -1.29 66.94 10.87
N PHE A 197 -0.38 67.90 10.89
CA PHE A 197 0.99 67.77 10.40
C PHE A 197 1.99 67.95 11.56
N ASP A 198 3.05 67.14 11.57
CA ASP A 198 4.08 67.09 12.63
C ASP A 198 5.10 68.24 12.58
N ALA A 199 4.70 69.41 12.09
CA ALA A 199 5.55 70.58 11.94
C ALA A 199 4.80 71.88 12.25
N PRO A 200 5.39 72.83 13.01
CA PRO A 200 4.72 74.06 13.45
C PRO A 200 4.69 75.14 12.36
N ALA A 201 4.10 74.83 11.21
CA ALA A 201 3.89 75.77 10.10
C ALA A 201 2.62 76.61 10.31
N SER A 202 2.61 77.82 9.75
CA SER A 202 1.36 78.58 9.58
C SER A 202 0.71 78.13 8.26
N LEU A 203 -0.47 77.49 8.32
CA LEU A 203 -1.20 77.07 7.11
C LEU A 203 -1.99 78.25 6.55
N ASP A 204 -1.66 78.70 5.35
CA ASP A 204 -2.44 79.69 4.61
C ASP A 204 -3.55 78.99 3.83
N VAL A 205 -4.77 79.19 4.30
CA VAL A 205 -5.99 78.55 3.79
C VAL A 205 -6.93 79.53 3.10
N SER A 206 -6.46 80.74 2.81
CA SER A 206 -7.24 81.81 2.16
C SER A 206 -7.82 81.40 0.79
N SER A 207 -7.19 80.43 0.12
CA SER A 207 -7.60 79.83 -1.15
C SER A 207 -8.70 78.76 -1.03
N ALA A 208 -9.26 78.53 0.16
CA ALA A 208 -10.32 77.53 0.35
C ALA A 208 -11.58 77.87 -0.48
N PRO A 209 -12.14 76.90 -1.23
CA PRO A 209 -13.35 77.14 -2.02
C PRO A 209 -14.54 77.39 -1.09
N LYS A 210 -15.23 78.52 -1.28
CA LYS A 210 -16.41 78.90 -0.48
C LYS A 210 -17.68 78.36 -1.13
N GLY A 211 -18.59 77.78 -0.34
CA GLY A 211 -19.91 77.33 -0.80
C GLY A 211 -19.92 76.06 -1.65
N VAL A 212 -18.83 75.28 -1.68
CA VAL A 212 -18.71 74.05 -2.48
C VAL A 212 -18.89 72.81 -1.61
N ARG A 213 -19.99 72.07 -1.79
CA ARG A 213 -20.20 70.79 -1.09
C ARG A 213 -19.19 69.72 -1.57
N PRO A 214 -18.70 68.83 -0.68
CA PRO A 214 -19.13 68.64 0.71
C PRO A 214 -18.40 69.52 1.74
N LEU A 215 -17.58 70.50 1.35
CA LEU A 215 -16.84 71.40 2.26
C LEU A 215 -17.74 72.54 2.76
N ARG A 216 -17.88 72.70 4.09
CA ARG A 216 -18.69 73.77 4.72
C ARG A 216 -17.83 74.92 5.23
N SER A 217 -16.85 74.61 6.08
CA SER A 217 -15.91 75.57 6.66
C SER A 217 -14.57 74.90 6.92
N LEU A 218 -13.53 75.73 7.03
CA LEU A 218 -12.17 75.27 7.22
C LEU A 218 -11.43 76.27 8.11
N GLN A 219 -10.76 75.77 9.14
CA GLN A 219 -10.02 76.56 10.12
C GLN A 219 -8.65 75.96 10.36
N ALA A 220 -7.61 76.79 10.33
CA ALA A 220 -6.23 76.37 10.58
C ALA A 220 -5.80 76.73 12.01
N PHE A 221 -5.03 75.84 12.63
CA PHE A 221 -4.50 75.96 13.98
C PHE A 221 -3.00 75.70 13.95
N LYS A 222 -2.27 76.41 14.81
CA LYS A 222 -0.82 76.22 14.99
C LYS A 222 -0.54 75.87 16.44
N GLY A 223 0.06 74.70 16.66
CA GLY A 223 0.58 74.27 17.94
C GLY A 223 2.08 74.56 18.08
N ALA A 224 2.64 74.18 19.22
CA ALA A 224 4.08 74.31 19.49
C ALA A 224 4.93 73.46 18.53
N ASP A 225 4.43 72.28 18.18
CA ASP A 225 5.15 71.23 17.46
C ASP A 225 4.38 70.66 16.25
N HIS A 226 3.21 71.24 15.94
CA HIS A 226 2.32 70.76 14.89
C HIS A 226 1.53 71.90 14.24
N ALA A 227 0.96 71.62 13.07
CA ALA A 227 -0.03 72.45 12.41
C ALA A 227 -1.27 71.59 12.14
N ALA A 228 -2.45 72.09 12.46
CA ALA A 228 -3.68 71.35 12.30
C ALA A 228 -4.71 72.14 11.48
N LEU A 229 -5.62 71.41 10.86
CA LEU A 229 -6.68 71.92 10.04
C LEU A 229 -7.95 71.18 10.40
N ARG A 230 -8.98 71.93 10.81
CA ARG A 230 -10.32 71.40 11.05
C ARG A 230 -11.20 71.77 9.86
N ILE A 231 -11.73 70.74 9.21
CA ILE A 231 -12.59 70.84 8.05
C ILE A 231 -13.99 70.39 8.45
N ASP A 232 -14.97 71.27 8.43
CA ASP A 232 -16.38 70.89 8.56
C ASP A 232 -16.88 70.42 7.20
N ALA A 233 -17.33 69.16 7.14
CA ALA A 233 -17.83 68.56 5.90
C ALA A 233 -19.24 68.00 6.09
N ASP A 234 -19.94 67.71 4.99
CA ASP A 234 -21.23 67.01 5.05
C ASP A 234 -21.08 65.64 5.78
N PRO A 235 -22.08 65.22 6.58
CA PRO A 235 -22.09 63.92 7.24
C PRO A 235 -21.84 62.80 6.23
N ASN A 236 -20.98 61.84 6.57
CA ASN A 236 -20.60 60.71 5.73
C ASN A 236 -19.95 61.05 4.37
N ALA A 237 -19.56 62.31 4.13
CA ALA A 237 -18.83 62.65 2.90
C ALA A 237 -17.56 61.79 2.76
N PRO A 238 -17.36 61.10 1.62
CA PRO A 238 -16.17 60.29 1.41
C PRO A 238 -14.95 61.20 1.35
N ILE A 239 -13.90 60.78 2.05
CA ILE A 239 -12.61 61.45 2.11
C ILE A 239 -11.52 60.47 1.72
N PHE A 240 -10.56 60.97 0.97
CA PHE A 240 -9.39 60.24 0.55
C PHE A 240 -8.15 61.09 0.75
N VAL A 241 -7.02 60.43 0.97
CA VAL A 241 -5.74 61.09 1.17
C VAL A 241 -4.74 60.43 0.24
N SER A 242 -3.89 61.23 -0.40
CA SER A 242 -2.72 60.75 -1.12
C SER A 242 -1.49 61.55 -0.71
N SER A 243 -0.33 60.90 -0.82
CA SER A 243 0.97 61.52 -0.57
C SER A 243 1.84 61.27 -1.79
N GLN A 244 2.40 62.32 -2.36
CA GLN A 244 3.35 62.26 -3.46
C GLN A 244 4.55 63.15 -3.14
N GLY A 245 5.70 62.53 -2.88
CA GLY A 245 6.90 63.25 -2.41
C GLY A 245 6.64 63.99 -1.09
N SER A 246 6.76 65.31 -1.11
CA SER A 246 6.47 66.19 0.03
C SER A 246 5.07 66.83 -0.01
N THR A 247 4.20 66.40 -0.93
CA THR A 247 2.85 66.96 -1.08
C THR A 247 1.79 66.02 -0.54
N TRP A 248 0.95 66.51 0.37
CA TRP A 248 -0.26 65.83 0.84
C TRP A 248 -1.47 66.39 0.12
N THR A 249 -2.30 65.52 -0.46
CA THR A 249 -3.56 65.91 -1.09
C THR A 249 -4.73 65.23 -0.38
N ILE A 250 -5.62 66.05 0.19
CA ILE A 250 -6.87 65.61 0.82
C ILE A 250 -8.01 65.86 -0.16
N SER A 251 -8.74 64.82 -0.50
CA SER A 251 -9.82 64.86 -1.49
C SER A 251 -11.16 64.56 -0.83
N LEU A 252 -12.12 65.47 -0.96
CA LEU A 252 -13.45 65.41 -0.36
C LEU A 252 -14.49 65.24 -1.47
N GLY A 253 -15.29 64.17 -1.43
CA GLY A 253 -16.29 63.85 -2.46
C GLY A 253 -16.01 62.52 -3.19
N PRO A 254 -17.00 61.98 -3.92
CA PRO A 254 -16.89 60.67 -4.57
C PRO A 254 -15.83 60.70 -5.66
N GLY A 255 -14.91 59.72 -5.65
CA GLY A 255 -13.84 59.62 -6.64
C GLY A 255 -13.07 58.31 -6.55
N PRO A 256 -12.39 57.89 -7.63
CA PRO A 256 -11.54 56.70 -7.62
C PRO A 256 -10.24 56.99 -6.87
N GLN A 257 -9.98 56.28 -5.76
CA GLN A 257 -8.75 56.45 -4.99
C GLN A 257 -8.34 55.18 -4.26
N ALA A 258 -7.03 55.08 -3.96
CA ALA A 258 -6.44 53.93 -3.29
C ALA A 258 -6.97 53.78 -1.86
N GLN A 259 -7.37 52.56 -1.50
CA GLN A 259 -7.76 52.27 -0.12
C GLN A 259 -6.51 52.33 0.78
N PRO A 260 -6.58 53.01 1.94
CA PRO A 260 -5.46 53.07 2.87
C PRO A 260 -5.16 51.68 3.43
N SER A 261 -3.89 51.40 3.72
CA SER A 261 -3.52 50.18 4.44
C SER A 261 -4.15 50.20 5.84
N ILE A 262 -4.64 49.04 6.29
CA ILE A 262 -5.35 48.94 7.57
C ILE A 262 -4.34 48.83 8.72
N VAL A 263 -4.41 49.77 9.66
CA VAL A 263 -3.73 49.69 10.96
C VAL A 263 -4.53 48.73 11.85
N ARG A 264 -3.97 47.54 12.11
CA ARG A 264 -4.59 46.52 12.97
C ARG A 264 -4.17 46.72 14.42
N VAL A 265 -5.08 47.24 15.23
CA VAL A 265 -4.88 47.40 16.68
C VAL A 265 -5.21 46.09 17.37
N GLY A 266 -4.29 45.60 18.22
CA GLY A 266 -4.44 44.36 18.96
C GLY A 266 -3.85 44.45 20.36
N ARG A 267 -4.16 43.47 21.21
CA ARG A 267 -3.57 43.36 22.54
C ARG A 267 -2.09 42.97 22.41
N ASP A 268 -1.24 43.60 23.21
CA ASP A 268 0.16 43.20 23.33
C ASP A 268 0.29 41.84 24.04
N ALA A 269 1.10 40.95 23.49
CA ALA A 269 1.38 39.62 24.05
C ALA A 269 2.64 39.60 24.95
N ALA A 270 3.35 40.73 25.09
CA ALA A 270 4.45 40.85 26.04
C ALA A 270 3.93 40.74 27.48
N GLY A 271 4.50 39.86 28.29
CA GLY A 271 4.11 39.68 29.68
C GLY A 271 4.16 40.99 30.47
N GLY A 272 3.06 41.36 31.12
CA GLY A 272 2.90 42.63 31.83
C GLY A 272 1.42 43.06 31.91
N PRO A 273 1.15 44.26 32.45
CA PRO A 273 -0.19 44.85 32.45
C PRO A 273 -0.75 44.93 31.02
N ALA A 274 -2.07 44.82 30.85
CA ALA A 274 -2.69 44.80 29.53
C ALA A 274 -2.41 46.10 28.75
N THR A 275 -1.89 45.99 27.53
CA THR A 275 -1.63 47.13 26.64
C THR A 275 -2.13 46.84 25.23
N LEU A 276 -2.33 47.89 24.42
CA LEU A 276 -2.65 47.77 22.99
C LEU A 276 -1.42 48.14 22.16
N LYS A 277 -1.22 47.40 21.07
CA LYS A 277 -0.21 47.65 20.03
C LYS A 277 -0.89 47.96 18.71
N ALA A 278 -0.41 48.98 18.02
CA ALA A 278 -0.83 49.36 16.68
C ALA A 278 0.41 49.58 15.80
N PRO A 279 0.66 48.75 14.78
CA PRO A 279 1.73 48.98 13.82
C PRO A 279 1.29 50.09 12.85
N VAL A 280 1.92 51.25 12.97
CA VAL A 280 1.67 52.44 12.14
C VAL A 280 2.93 52.69 11.32
N ALA A 281 2.99 52.08 10.13
CA ALA A 281 4.13 52.23 9.23
C ALA A 281 4.45 53.71 8.96
N GLY A 282 5.72 54.08 9.07
CA GLY A 282 6.19 55.45 8.96
C GLY A 282 5.72 56.40 10.07
N ALA A 283 5.36 55.92 11.27
CA ALA A 283 5.00 56.78 12.40
C ALA A 283 6.13 57.75 12.77
N THR A 284 5.80 59.03 12.94
CA THR A 284 6.79 60.10 13.15
C THR A 284 6.70 60.72 14.53
N ARG A 285 5.55 61.28 14.90
CA ARG A 285 5.37 62.04 16.16
C ARG A 285 4.02 61.73 16.79
N ILE A 286 3.97 61.84 18.12
CA ILE A 286 2.74 61.86 18.90
C ILE A 286 2.44 63.33 19.23
N VAL A 287 1.27 63.80 18.83
CA VAL A 287 0.80 65.17 18.96
C VAL A 287 -0.43 65.17 19.86
N ASN A 288 -0.41 65.98 20.92
CA ASN A 288 -1.60 66.27 21.70
C ASN A 288 -2.34 67.44 21.07
N LEU A 289 -3.51 67.16 20.51
CA LEU A 289 -4.31 68.08 19.75
C LEU A 289 -5.54 68.52 20.56
N PRO A 290 -5.58 69.76 21.08
CA PRO A 290 -6.78 70.29 21.72
C PRO A 290 -7.87 70.57 20.67
N ASP A 291 -9.09 70.08 20.89
CA ASP A 291 -10.25 70.36 20.06
C ASP A 291 -11.01 71.57 20.62
N PRO A 292 -11.01 72.73 19.95
CA PRO A 292 -11.61 73.96 20.48
C PRO A 292 -13.14 73.95 20.48
N VAL A 293 -13.78 73.00 19.77
CA VAL A 293 -15.25 72.89 19.73
C VAL A 293 -15.74 71.96 20.82
N VAL A 294 -15.07 70.81 20.99
CA VAL A 294 -15.46 69.80 21.98
C VAL A 294 -14.87 70.10 23.37
N GLY A 295 -13.73 70.80 23.44
CA GLY A 295 -13.08 71.22 24.68
C GLY A 295 -12.14 70.18 25.30
N ASP A 296 -11.91 69.05 24.63
CA ASP A 296 -11.01 67.98 25.09
C ASP A 296 -9.72 67.89 24.24
N THR A 297 -8.82 66.97 24.59
CA THR A 297 -7.53 66.79 23.90
C THR A 297 -7.43 65.38 23.34
N LEU A 298 -7.16 65.30 22.03
CA LEU A 298 -6.92 64.04 21.31
C LEU A 298 -5.43 63.74 21.27
N THR A 299 -5.07 62.47 21.38
CA THR A 299 -3.70 62.02 21.11
C THR A 299 -3.61 61.49 19.68
N VAL A 300 -2.84 62.16 18.84
CA VAL A 300 -2.74 61.91 17.41
C VAL A 300 -1.34 61.42 17.06
N VAL A 301 -1.23 60.27 16.39
CA VAL A 301 0.04 59.77 15.86
C VAL A 301 0.12 60.05 14.37
N THR A 302 1.05 60.92 13.99
CA THR A 302 1.32 61.26 12.58
C THR A 302 2.22 60.22 11.94
N ALA A 303 2.10 60.05 10.62
CA ALA A 303 2.95 59.15 9.86
C ALA A 303 3.25 59.66 8.44
N LEU A 304 4.33 59.17 7.84
CA LEU A 304 4.72 59.42 6.44
C LEU A 304 3.88 58.59 5.46
N GLY A 305 3.61 59.09 4.24
CA GLY A 305 2.90 58.33 3.21
C GLY A 305 3.59 56.99 2.85
N PRO A 306 2.87 56.01 2.28
CA PRO A 306 1.50 56.06 1.75
C PRO A 306 0.39 56.04 2.83
N PRO A 307 -0.88 56.31 2.50
CA PRO A 307 -2.00 56.32 3.45
C PRO A 307 -2.18 54.99 4.23
N LYS A 308 -2.28 55.08 5.56
CA LYS A 308 -2.72 53.98 6.44
C LYS A 308 -3.46 54.51 7.65
N GLY A 309 -4.49 53.80 8.09
CA GLY A 309 -5.29 54.20 9.24
C GLY A 309 -6.26 53.13 9.72
N VAL A 310 -7.12 53.51 10.65
CA VAL A 310 -8.12 52.62 11.26
C VAL A 310 -9.46 52.80 10.51
N PRO A 311 -10.02 51.74 9.91
CA PRO A 311 -11.18 51.86 9.02
C PRO A 311 -12.48 52.24 9.73
N SER A 312 -12.61 51.95 11.01
CA SER A 312 -13.83 52.20 11.80
C SER A 312 -13.47 52.59 13.24
N ARG A 313 -14.38 53.30 13.92
CA ARG A 313 -14.23 53.63 15.33
C ARG A 313 -14.08 52.33 16.13
N ARG A 314 -13.13 52.31 17.08
CA ARG A 314 -12.97 51.20 18.02
C ARG A 314 -13.03 51.73 19.44
N ASP A 315 -14.08 51.38 20.14
CA ASP A 315 -14.27 51.77 21.54
C ASP A 315 -13.65 50.72 22.46
N PHE A 316 -12.84 51.19 23.39
CA PHE A 316 -12.35 50.45 24.56
C PHE A 316 -12.84 51.17 25.82
N VAL A 317 -12.70 50.52 26.98
CA VAL A 317 -13.12 51.11 28.26
C VAL A 317 -12.33 52.39 28.57
N ASP A 318 -11.02 52.38 28.30
CA ASP A 318 -10.11 53.47 28.68
C ASP A 318 -9.79 54.46 27.53
N ALA A 319 -10.13 54.12 26.28
CA ALA A 319 -9.85 54.95 25.10
C ALA A 319 -10.74 54.57 23.90
N ALA A 320 -10.95 55.51 22.98
CA ALA A 320 -11.55 55.22 21.68
C ALA A 320 -10.58 55.57 20.54
N LEU A 321 -10.44 54.69 19.57
CA LEU A 321 -9.68 54.97 18.35
C LEU A 321 -10.65 55.47 17.28
N LEU A 322 -10.40 56.67 16.76
CA LEU A 322 -11.26 57.29 15.77
C LEU A 322 -10.96 56.75 14.35
N PRO A 323 -11.96 56.73 13.45
CA PRO A 323 -11.73 56.38 12.05
C PRO A 323 -10.68 57.30 11.42
N SER A 324 -9.60 56.73 10.91
CA SER A 324 -8.49 57.45 10.30
C SER A 324 -8.14 56.89 8.92
N ILE A 325 -7.78 57.78 8.01
CA ILE A 325 -7.30 57.44 6.65
C ILE A 325 -5.77 57.46 6.62
N GLN A 326 -5.19 58.29 7.48
CA GLN A 326 -3.77 58.49 7.61
C GLN A 326 -3.43 58.65 9.10
N GLY A 327 -2.44 57.91 9.58
CA GLY A 327 -2.02 57.95 10.99
C GLY A 327 -3.06 57.34 11.94
N LEU A 328 -2.97 57.69 13.22
CA LEU A 328 -3.84 57.19 14.28
C LEU A 328 -4.37 58.34 15.12
N ALA A 329 -5.64 58.30 15.51
CA ALA A 329 -6.23 59.28 16.42
C ALA A 329 -6.90 58.56 17.58
N ILE A 330 -6.54 58.95 18.79
CA ILE A 330 -6.96 58.34 20.04
C ILE A 330 -7.67 59.40 20.88
N GLU A 331 -8.91 59.11 21.21
CA GLU A 331 -9.74 59.85 22.17
C GLU A 331 -9.54 59.19 23.55
N PRO A 332 -8.77 59.80 24.47
CA PRO A 332 -8.61 59.26 25.82
C PRO A 332 -9.93 59.37 26.58
N LEU A 333 -10.37 58.29 27.22
CA LEU A 333 -11.54 58.29 28.12
C LEU A 333 -11.13 58.30 29.60
N THR A 334 -9.82 58.37 29.86
CA THR A 334 -9.22 58.43 31.19
C THR A 334 -7.97 59.30 31.20
N ASP A 335 -7.67 59.92 32.34
CA ASP A 335 -6.61 60.94 32.47
C ASP A 335 -5.19 60.34 32.53
N ASN A 336 -5.06 59.03 32.75
CA ASN A 336 -3.77 58.34 32.90
C ASN A 336 -3.41 57.40 31.73
N LEU A 337 -3.92 57.72 30.54
CA LEU A 337 -3.57 57.03 29.30
C LEU A 337 -2.20 57.49 28.79
N THR A 338 -1.29 56.54 28.57
CA THR A 338 0.03 56.80 28.00
C THR A 338 0.10 56.23 26.59
N VAL A 339 0.44 57.07 25.62
CA VAL A 339 0.73 56.65 24.23
C VAL A 339 2.21 56.87 23.97
N GLN A 340 2.89 55.79 23.58
CA GLN A 340 4.31 55.78 23.27
C GLN A 340 4.54 55.24 21.86
N ARG A 341 5.58 55.74 21.21
CA ARG A 341 6.02 55.27 19.90
C ARG A 341 7.40 54.63 20.06
N ASP A 342 7.54 53.42 19.52
CA ASP A 342 8.76 52.64 19.45
C ASP A 342 8.99 52.28 17.97
N GLY A 343 9.76 53.11 17.26
CA GLY A 343 9.87 53.06 15.80
C GLY A 343 8.52 53.26 15.10
N GLU A 344 8.05 52.25 14.38
CA GLU A 344 6.74 52.25 13.71
C GLU A 344 5.61 51.68 14.59
N LEU A 345 5.92 51.23 15.80
CA LEU A 345 4.95 50.61 16.69
C LEU A 345 4.42 51.64 17.70
N VAL A 346 3.11 51.82 17.72
CA VAL A 346 2.44 52.64 18.74
C VAL A 346 1.93 51.72 19.85
N ARG A 347 2.34 52.01 21.09
CA ARG A 347 1.89 51.32 22.30
C ARG A 347 0.97 52.25 23.08
N ILE A 348 -0.23 51.78 23.39
CA ILE A 348 -1.21 52.46 24.24
C ILE A 348 -1.29 51.67 25.55
N SER A 349 -1.02 52.33 26.66
CA SER A 349 -0.89 51.69 27.96
C SER A 349 -1.39 52.57 29.10
N ARG A 350 -1.56 51.95 30.26
CA ARG A 350 -1.81 52.58 31.56
C ARG A 350 -0.92 51.88 32.59
N ALA A 351 -0.49 52.59 33.63
CA ALA A 351 0.38 52.03 34.68
C ALA A 351 -0.19 50.75 35.32
N GLU A 352 -1.51 50.72 35.55
CA GLU A 352 -2.24 49.59 36.12
C GLU A 352 -2.67 48.53 35.07
N GLY A 353 -2.43 48.81 33.78
CA GLY A 353 -2.96 48.04 32.64
C GLY A 353 -4.32 48.54 32.16
N LEU A 354 -4.61 48.30 30.88
CA LEU A 354 -5.89 48.62 30.24
C LEU A 354 -6.97 47.60 30.61
N THR A 355 -8.19 48.08 30.79
CA THR A 355 -9.38 47.25 31.01
C THR A 355 -9.85 46.67 29.69
N LEU A 356 -9.25 45.53 29.31
CA LEU A 356 -9.58 44.81 28.08
C LEU A 356 -10.44 43.58 28.39
N SER A 357 -11.39 43.27 27.50
CA SER A 357 -12.17 42.03 27.59
C SER A 357 -11.25 40.79 27.67
N PRO A 358 -11.67 39.74 28.39
CA PRO A 358 -10.93 38.49 28.43
C PRO A 358 -10.68 37.95 27.03
N SER A 359 -9.51 37.37 26.80
CA SER A 359 -9.11 36.87 25.48
C SER A 359 -10.00 35.73 24.96
N TRP A 360 -10.78 35.07 25.81
CA TRP A 360 -11.73 34.01 25.43
C TRP A 360 -13.03 34.54 24.79
N ALA A 361 -13.51 35.71 25.18
CA ALA A 361 -14.77 36.28 24.64
C ALA A 361 -14.62 36.76 23.18
N VAL A 362 -13.41 37.11 22.76
CA VAL A 362 -13.08 37.40 21.35
C VAL A 362 -13.00 36.11 20.54
N ARG A 363 -12.55 35.00 21.14
CA ARG A 363 -12.43 33.69 20.49
C ARG A 363 -13.80 33.06 20.19
N GLU A 364 -14.73 33.17 21.12
CA GLU A 364 -16.09 32.62 20.98
C GLU A 364 -16.89 33.31 19.85
N ARG A 365 -16.61 34.60 19.60
CA ARG A 365 -17.17 35.35 18.46
C ARG A 365 -16.56 34.99 17.10
N GLU A 366 -15.34 34.48 17.05
CA GLU A 366 -14.72 34.02 15.80
C GLU A 366 -15.20 32.61 15.42
N ASP A 367 -15.39 31.72 16.40
CA ASP A 367 -15.90 30.36 16.17
C ASP A 367 -17.38 30.34 15.73
N THR A 368 -18.19 31.32 16.17
CA THR A 368 -19.63 31.43 15.83
C THR A 368 -19.90 31.98 14.42
N GLN A 369 -18.93 32.56 13.72
CA GLN A 369 -19.16 33.19 12.40
C GLN A 369 -19.55 32.22 11.27
N LEU A 370 -19.21 30.93 11.39
CA LEU A 370 -19.56 29.92 10.38
C LEU A 370 -20.85 29.15 10.66
N GLY A 371 -21.45 29.30 11.86
CA GLY A 371 -22.65 28.56 12.26
C GLY A 371 -22.50 27.03 12.19
N THR A 372 -23.59 26.28 12.36
CA THR A 372 -23.63 24.83 12.11
C THR A 372 -23.87 24.54 10.62
N PRO A 373 -23.27 23.48 10.04
CA PRO A 373 -23.57 23.07 8.67
C PRO A 373 -25.06 22.79 8.47
N GLN A 374 -25.63 23.40 7.43
CA GLN A 374 -27.07 23.35 7.12
C GLN A 374 -27.41 22.17 6.19
N PRO A 375 -28.66 21.66 6.21
CA PRO A 375 -29.11 20.62 5.29
C PRO A 375 -28.91 21.01 3.81
N ALA A 376 -28.64 20.01 2.98
CA ALA A 376 -28.49 20.19 1.54
C ALA A 376 -29.85 20.09 0.80
N PRO A 377 -29.95 20.55 -0.46
CA PRO A 377 -31.20 20.52 -1.23
C PRO A 377 -31.76 19.12 -1.51
N MET A 378 -30.91 18.09 -1.49
CA MET A 378 -31.32 16.67 -1.55
C MET A 378 -30.57 15.87 -0.49
N PRO A 379 -31.14 14.75 0.01
CA PRO A 379 -30.64 14.05 1.20
C PRO A 379 -29.16 13.61 1.14
N ALA A 380 -28.66 13.20 -0.03
CA ALA A 380 -27.32 12.66 -0.18
C ALA A 380 -26.34 13.62 -0.89
N ILE A 381 -26.69 14.89 -1.07
CA ILE A 381 -25.72 15.91 -1.52
C ILE A 381 -24.79 16.21 -0.36
N ILE A 382 -23.49 16.24 -0.62
CA ILE A 382 -22.45 16.59 0.35
C ILE A 382 -21.80 17.90 -0.10
N PRO A 383 -22.32 19.07 0.28
CA PRO A 383 -21.77 20.36 -0.14
C PRO A 383 -20.35 20.60 0.37
N ALA A 384 -19.57 21.38 -0.38
CA ALA A 384 -18.17 21.66 -0.04
C ALA A 384 -18.04 22.50 1.25
N GLU A 385 -19.04 23.35 1.52
CA GLU A 385 -19.12 24.20 2.71
C GLU A 385 -19.23 23.41 4.01
N TRP A 386 -19.68 22.15 3.97
CA TRP A 386 -19.69 21.31 5.17
C TRP A 386 -18.29 21.03 5.70
N ALA A 387 -17.27 21.04 4.84
CA ALA A 387 -15.86 20.87 5.22
C ALA A 387 -15.16 22.21 5.54
N ASN A 388 -15.89 23.33 5.56
CA ASN A 388 -15.28 24.63 5.76
C ASN A 388 -14.72 24.78 7.19
N LEU A 389 -13.40 24.95 7.27
CA LEU A 389 -12.67 25.06 8.53
C LEU A 389 -12.70 26.48 9.11
N GLY A 390 -13.06 27.48 8.29
CA GLY A 390 -12.90 28.89 8.64
C GLY A 390 -11.46 29.31 8.89
N SER A 391 -11.29 30.49 9.50
CA SER A 391 -9.98 31.00 9.95
C SER A 391 -9.45 30.28 11.21
N VAL A 392 -10.28 29.46 11.85
CA VAL A 392 -10.00 28.86 13.16
C VAL A 392 -9.26 27.52 13.06
N GLY A 393 -9.33 26.86 11.90
CA GLY A 393 -8.68 25.59 11.61
C GLY A 393 -9.48 24.37 12.11
N PHE A 394 -9.05 23.18 11.67
CA PHE A 394 -9.82 21.94 11.84
C PHE A 394 -10.15 21.60 13.30
N GLN A 395 -9.16 21.54 14.19
CA GLN A 395 -9.37 21.09 15.57
C GLN A 395 -10.39 21.96 16.32
N ARG A 396 -10.26 23.29 16.21
CA ARG A 396 -11.20 24.22 16.85
C ARG A 396 -12.61 24.12 16.29
N ARG A 397 -12.74 24.01 14.96
CA ARG A 397 -14.04 23.82 14.31
C ARG A 397 -14.72 22.54 14.76
N TYR A 398 -13.97 21.44 14.83
CA TYR A 398 -14.45 20.16 15.32
C TYR A 398 -14.89 20.23 16.78
N ASP A 399 -14.05 20.77 17.68
CA ASP A 399 -14.35 20.88 19.11
C ASP A 399 -15.60 21.75 19.38
N SER A 400 -15.77 22.84 18.62
CA SER A 400 -16.95 23.71 18.71
C SER A 400 -18.24 22.96 18.35
N LEU A 401 -18.25 22.25 17.22
CA LEU A 401 -19.41 21.47 16.78
C LEU A 401 -19.68 20.27 17.70
N LEU A 402 -18.64 19.61 18.20
CA LEU A 402 -18.74 18.52 19.14
C LEU A 402 -19.30 18.98 20.49
N SER A 403 -18.84 20.12 20.98
CA SER A 403 -19.36 20.75 22.21
C SER A 403 -20.85 21.07 22.07
N ALA A 404 -21.25 21.71 20.97
CA ALA A 404 -22.66 22.00 20.69
C ALA A 404 -23.52 20.72 20.64
N ALA A 405 -23.04 19.68 19.95
CA ALA A 405 -23.71 18.38 19.90
C ALA A 405 -23.80 17.68 21.27
N THR A 406 -22.79 17.85 22.13
CA THR A 406 -22.74 17.29 23.49
C THR A 406 -23.73 18.00 24.41
N VAL A 407 -23.80 19.34 24.35
CA VAL A 407 -24.78 20.13 25.10
C VAL A 407 -26.21 19.74 24.70
N GLU A 408 -26.48 19.63 23.39
CA GLU A 408 -27.76 19.15 22.88
C GLU A 408 -28.08 17.71 23.34
N GLY A 409 -27.06 16.83 23.41
CA GLY A 409 -27.21 15.43 23.84
C GLY A 409 -27.42 15.23 25.34
N GLY A 410 -27.21 16.29 26.13
CA GLY A 410 -27.55 16.33 27.55
C GLY A 410 -29.06 16.33 27.80
N ASN A 411 -29.86 16.79 26.82
CA ASN A 411 -31.31 16.67 26.89
C ASN A 411 -31.75 15.24 26.49
N LYS A 412 -32.44 14.55 27.41
CA LYS A 412 -32.91 13.16 27.23
C LYS A 412 -34.41 13.06 26.90
N ASP A 413 -35.06 14.18 26.67
CA ASP A 413 -36.46 14.21 26.22
C ASP A 413 -36.59 13.59 24.82
N ARG A 414 -37.70 12.90 24.57
CA ARG A 414 -37.96 12.26 23.27
C ARG A 414 -38.08 13.28 22.14
N GLU A 415 -38.51 14.50 22.45
CA GLU A 415 -38.64 15.62 21.50
C GLU A 415 -37.42 16.56 21.51
N ALA A 416 -36.30 16.14 22.13
CA ALA A 416 -35.10 16.94 22.17
C ALA A 416 -34.61 17.29 20.75
N PRO A 417 -34.12 18.51 20.52
CA PRO A 417 -33.52 18.88 19.24
C PRO A 417 -32.36 17.95 18.87
N VAL A 418 -32.19 17.74 17.56
CA VAL A 418 -31.12 16.91 16.98
C VAL A 418 -30.23 17.71 16.01
N ALA A 419 -30.45 19.03 15.93
CA ALA A 419 -29.87 19.90 14.91
C ALA A 419 -28.35 20.03 15.06
N ALA A 420 -27.82 20.09 16.28
CA ALA A 420 -26.39 20.17 16.53
C ALA A 420 -25.68 18.83 16.24
N ARG A 421 -26.28 17.69 16.63
CA ARG A 421 -25.77 16.35 16.29
C ARG A 421 -25.77 16.10 14.78
N MET A 422 -26.84 16.51 14.08
CA MET A 422 -26.91 16.44 12.61
C MET A 422 -25.90 17.40 11.95
N GLY A 423 -25.72 18.61 12.48
CA GLY A 423 -24.71 19.56 12.01
C GLY A 423 -23.28 19.03 12.17
N LEU A 424 -22.98 18.37 13.28
CA LEU A 424 -21.70 17.67 13.48
C LEU A 424 -21.55 16.52 12.47
N ALA A 425 -22.58 15.70 12.26
CA ALA A 425 -22.53 14.61 11.28
C ALA A 425 -22.25 15.11 9.85
N ARG A 426 -22.90 16.21 9.43
CA ARG A 426 -22.64 16.88 8.14
C ARG A 426 -21.19 17.33 8.01
N PHE A 427 -20.64 17.98 9.04
CA PHE A 427 -19.22 18.39 9.06
C PHE A 427 -18.27 17.19 8.92
N LEU A 428 -18.55 16.10 9.65
CA LEU A 428 -17.73 14.90 9.61
C LEU A 428 -17.80 14.21 8.25
N VAL A 429 -18.98 14.06 7.66
CA VAL A 429 -19.12 13.51 6.31
C VAL A 429 -18.46 14.41 5.26
N GLY A 430 -18.65 15.73 5.34
CA GLY A 430 -18.00 16.69 4.45
C GLY A 430 -16.47 16.66 4.54
N SER A 431 -15.95 16.40 5.74
CA SER A 431 -14.51 16.26 6.01
C SER A 431 -13.96 14.84 5.78
N GLU A 432 -14.78 13.92 5.24
CA GLU A 432 -14.45 12.51 4.99
C GLU A 432 -14.08 11.69 6.24
N LEU A 433 -14.53 12.13 7.43
CA LEU A 433 -14.33 11.47 8.72
C LEU A 433 -15.44 10.45 8.99
N SER A 434 -15.38 9.35 8.24
CA SER A 434 -16.48 8.40 8.13
C SER A 434 -16.77 7.63 9.42
N PHE A 435 -15.75 7.24 10.19
CA PHE A 435 -15.97 6.41 11.38
C PHE A 435 -16.61 7.21 12.52
N GLU A 436 -16.18 8.46 12.68
CA GLU A 436 -16.73 9.43 13.62
C GLU A 436 -18.17 9.77 13.25
N ALA A 437 -18.44 10.04 11.97
CA ALA A 437 -19.80 10.30 11.49
C ALA A 437 -20.73 9.11 11.77
N ILE A 438 -20.31 7.88 11.46
CA ILE A 438 -21.07 6.66 11.76
C ILE A 438 -21.33 6.54 13.26
N GLY A 439 -20.34 6.84 14.10
CA GLY A 439 -20.46 6.83 15.56
C GLY A 439 -21.54 7.79 16.07
N VAL A 440 -21.49 9.05 15.62
CA VAL A 440 -22.47 10.09 15.96
C VAL A 440 -23.87 9.70 15.51
N LEU A 441 -24.02 9.27 14.24
CA LEU A 441 -25.32 8.90 13.68
C LEU A 441 -25.91 7.65 14.35
N ASN A 442 -25.10 6.64 14.68
CA ASN A 442 -25.57 5.45 15.39
C ASN A 442 -25.89 5.71 16.86
N ALA A 443 -25.22 6.67 17.51
CA ALA A 443 -25.63 7.13 18.83
C ALA A 443 -26.99 7.84 18.76
N LEU A 444 -27.14 8.75 17.79
CA LEU A 444 -28.39 9.47 17.54
C LEU A 444 -29.57 8.51 17.29
N ALA A 445 -29.44 7.53 16.40
CA ALA A 445 -30.52 6.57 16.13
C ALA A 445 -30.88 5.66 17.31
N ARG A 446 -29.96 5.45 18.26
CA ARG A 446 -30.26 4.67 19.49
C ARG A 446 -31.08 5.48 20.48
N GLU A 447 -30.83 6.79 20.56
CA GLU A 447 -31.57 7.71 21.43
C GLU A 447 -32.90 8.15 20.80
N HIS A 448 -32.92 8.31 19.47
CA HIS A 448 -34.03 8.80 18.66
C HIS A 448 -34.33 7.83 17.49
N PRO A 449 -35.06 6.71 17.73
CA PRO A 449 -35.34 5.72 16.69
C PRO A 449 -36.12 6.27 15.49
N GLU A 450 -36.93 7.34 15.67
CA GLU A 450 -37.65 8.04 14.62
C GLU A 450 -36.73 8.64 13.53
N MET A 451 -35.46 8.91 13.86
CA MET A 451 -34.47 9.36 12.86
C MET A 451 -34.20 8.31 11.79
N LEU A 452 -34.55 7.04 12.04
CA LEU A 452 -34.48 6.00 11.02
C LEU A 452 -35.51 6.19 9.90
N ASP A 453 -36.50 7.05 10.03
CA ASP A 453 -37.42 7.37 8.94
C ASP A 453 -37.03 8.68 8.21
N ASP A 454 -36.10 9.45 8.78
CA ASP A 454 -35.58 10.67 8.18
C ASP A 454 -34.65 10.39 6.99
N PRO A 455 -34.96 10.93 5.79
CA PRO A 455 -34.18 10.65 4.59
C PRO A 455 -32.76 11.22 4.66
N GLU A 456 -32.56 12.41 5.24
CA GLU A 456 -31.23 13.02 5.35
C GLU A 456 -30.32 12.21 6.28
N PHE A 457 -30.84 11.79 7.44
CA PHE A 457 -30.14 10.93 8.38
C PHE A 457 -29.67 9.63 7.74
N ARG A 458 -30.58 8.92 7.04
CA ARG A 458 -30.21 7.69 6.33
C ARG A 458 -29.18 7.94 5.25
N ALA A 459 -29.36 9.00 4.45
CA ALA A 459 -28.43 9.34 3.39
C ALA A 459 -27.03 9.64 3.95
N LEU A 460 -26.92 10.49 4.98
CA LEU A 460 -25.64 10.81 5.64
C LEU A 460 -24.96 9.54 6.19
N ARG A 461 -25.72 8.64 6.83
CA ARG A 461 -25.18 7.38 7.35
C ARG A 461 -24.73 6.44 6.23
N GLY A 462 -25.51 6.34 5.16
CA GLY A 462 -25.16 5.56 3.98
C GLY A 462 -23.90 6.09 3.29
N VAL A 463 -23.76 7.41 3.18
CA VAL A 463 -22.56 8.05 2.65
C VAL A 463 -21.35 7.79 3.54
N ALA A 464 -21.47 7.98 4.85
CA ALA A 464 -20.39 7.69 5.79
C ALA A 464 -19.96 6.21 5.74
N ARG A 465 -20.91 5.29 5.62
CA ARG A 465 -20.64 3.85 5.44
C ARG A 465 -19.96 3.55 4.10
N THR A 466 -20.34 4.25 3.03
CA THR A 466 -19.68 4.14 1.73
C THR A 466 -18.21 4.56 1.82
N LEU A 467 -17.94 5.68 2.49
CA LEU A 467 -16.58 6.18 2.75
C LEU A 467 -15.75 5.21 3.60
N ALA A 468 -16.39 4.60 4.60
CA ALA A 468 -15.78 3.55 5.44
C ALA A 468 -15.67 2.18 4.74
N ARG A 469 -16.02 2.08 3.44
CA ARG A 469 -16.07 0.84 2.64
C ARG A 469 -16.99 -0.25 3.19
N ARG A 470 -17.99 0.13 3.99
CA ARG A 470 -19.04 -0.74 4.53
C ARG A 470 -20.22 -0.80 3.55
N TYR A 471 -19.94 -1.29 2.34
CA TYR A 471 -20.85 -1.19 1.20
C TYR A 471 -22.20 -1.87 1.44
N ALA A 472 -22.22 -3.05 2.08
CA ALA A 472 -23.47 -3.74 2.41
C ALA A 472 -24.32 -2.94 3.41
N GLU A 473 -23.71 -2.32 4.43
CA GLU A 473 -24.43 -1.47 5.38
C GLU A 473 -24.94 -0.17 4.74
N ALA A 474 -24.21 0.36 3.76
CA ALA A 474 -24.57 1.56 3.02
C ALA A 474 -25.77 1.31 2.08
N ASP A 475 -25.76 0.18 1.37
CA ASP A 475 -26.87 -0.19 0.49
C ASP A 475 -28.19 -0.39 1.26
N ALA A 476 -28.12 -0.89 2.49
CA ALA A 476 -29.28 -0.98 3.38
C ALA A 476 -29.87 0.39 3.77
N ASP A 477 -29.03 1.42 3.91
CA ASP A 477 -29.51 2.79 4.15
C ASP A 477 -30.12 3.40 2.88
N PHE A 478 -29.44 3.25 1.73
CA PHE A 478 -29.86 3.83 0.46
C PHE A 478 -31.06 3.14 -0.19
N SER A 479 -31.35 1.90 0.18
CA SER A 479 -32.50 1.13 -0.31
C SER A 479 -33.79 1.39 0.48
N SER A 480 -33.81 2.36 1.41
CA SER A 480 -35.04 2.75 2.11
C SER A 480 -36.10 3.28 1.11
N PRO A 481 -37.40 3.09 1.38
CA PRO A 481 -38.45 3.62 0.52
C PRO A 481 -38.33 5.14 0.30
N THR A 482 -37.90 5.88 1.33
CA THR A 482 -37.71 7.34 1.31
C THR A 482 -36.54 7.81 0.44
N LEU A 483 -35.56 6.94 0.15
CA LEU A 483 -34.37 7.28 -0.65
C LEU A 483 -34.28 6.51 -1.98
N SER A 484 -35.08 5.45 -2.16
CA SER A 484 -34.98 4.54 -3.30
C SER A 484 -35.15 5.22 -4.68
N THR A 485 -35.89 6.33 -4.74
CA THR A 485 -36.14 7.14 -5.95
C THR A 485 -35.38 8.46 -5.97
N ASP A 486 -34.57 8.77 -4.95
CA ASP A 486 -33.85 10.03 -4.85
C ASP A 486 -32.61 10.07 -5.78
N PRO A 487 -32.48 11.08 -6.68
CA PRO A 487 -31.36 11.17 -7.61
C PRO A 487 -29.99 11.28 -6.91
N SER A 488 -29.91 11.98 -5.78
CA SER A 488 -28.64 12.13 -5.06
C SER A 488 -28.15 10.81 -4.48
N THR A 489 -29.08 10.00 -3.95
CA THR A 489 -28.83 8.65 -3.45
C THR A 489 -28.46 7.69 -4.58
N ALA A 490 -29.07 7.84 -5.76
CA ALA A 490 -28.73 7.01 -6.92
C ALA A 490 -27.25 7.12 -7.31
N LEU A 491 -26.62 8.31 -7.21
CA LEU A 491 -25.18 8.48 -7.45
C LEU A 491 -24.32 7.67 -6.48
N TRP A 492 -24.68 7.67 -5.19
CA TRP A 492 -23.97 6.90 -4.18
C TRP A 492 -24.15 5.39 -4.34
N ARG A 493 -25.38 4.94 -4.66
CA ARG A 493 -25.63 3.53 -5.00
C ARG A 493 -24.84 3.10 -6.23
N ALA A 494 -24.75 3.96 -7.25
CA ALA A 494 -23.95 3.71 -8.44
C ALA A 494 -22.45 3.57 -8.10
N TYR A 495 -21.95 4.45 -7.23
CA TYR A 495 -20.58 4.37 -6.73
C TYR A 495 -20.34 3.07 -5.96
N VAL A 496 -21.22 2.72 -5.01
CA VAL A 496 -21.17 1.46 -4.25
C VAL A 496 -21.16 0.25 -5.19
N ASN A 497 -22.10 0.18 -6.13
CA ASN A 497 -22.20 -0.89 -7.12
C ASN A 497 -20.92 -1.02 -7.95
N THR A 498 -20.26 0.09 -8.27
CA THR A 498 -18.95 0.07 -8.94
C THR A 498 -17.88 -0.56 -8.05
N GLN A 499 -17.86 -0.26 -6.74
CA GLN A 499 -16.86 -0.82 -5.81
C GLN A 499 -17.02 -2.32 -5.58
N ILE A 500 -18.23 -2.86 -5.73
CA ILE A 500 -18.53 -4.30 -5.57
C ILE A 500 -18.68 -5.03 -6.92
N ALA A 501 -18.19 -4.44 -8.01
CA ALA A 501 -18.18 -5.00 -9.37
C ALA A 501 -19.56 -5.30 -9.98
N GLN A 502 -20.63 -4.65 -9.51
CA GLN A 502 -21.97 -4.68 -10.11
C GLN A 502 -22.11 -3.59 -11.18
N HIS A 503 -21.35 -3.74 -12.26
CA HIS A 503 -21.17 -2.68 -13.25
C HIS A 503 -22.47 -2.31 -14.01
N ALA A 504 -23.34 -3.28 -14.32
CA ALA A 504 -24.62 -3.05 -15.01
C ALA A 504 -25.56 -2.17 -14.19
N GLU A 505 -25.75 -2.53 -12.94
CA GLU A 505 -26.56 -1.80 -11.97
C GLU A 505 -25.94 -0.43 -11.68
N ALA A 506 -24.60 -0.33 -11.60
CA ALA A 506 -23.92 0.95 -11.43
C ALA A 506 -24.25 1.95 -12.55
N ARG A 507 -24.15 1.53 -13.82
CA ARG A 507 -24.49 2.39 -14.97
C ARG A 507 -25.95 2.84 -14.95
N ALA A 508 -26.87 1.93 -14.60
CA ALA A 508 -28.29 2.24 -14.49
C ALA A 508 -28.58 3.27 -13.38
N GLN A 509 -27.87 3.19 -12.24
CA GLN A 509 -28.01 4.14 -11.14
C GLN A 509 -27.36 5.49 -11.45
N PHE A 510 -26.20 5.53 -12.13
CA PHE A 510 -25.60 6.79 -12.58
C PHE A 510 -26.53 7.55 -13.53
N ALA A 511 -27.25 6.84 -14.41
CA ALA A 511 -28.24 7.46 -15.29
C ALA A 511 -29.41 8.09 -14.52
N LYS A 512 -29.84 7.48 -13.41
CA LYS A 512 -30.89 8.04 -12.53
C LYS A 512 -30.41 9.24 -11.72
N GLY A 513 -29.12 9.31 -11.42
CA GLY A 513 -28.51 10.37 -10.61
C GLY A 513 -28.07 11.63 -11.38
N VAL A 514 -28.34 11.72 -12.68
CA VAL A 514 -27.86 12.83 -13.54
C VAL A 514 -28.25 14.21 -13.02
N GLU A 515 -29.48 14.36 -12.50
CA GLU A 515 -29.98 15.63 -11.96
C GLU A 515 -29.15 16.11 -10.75
N ALA A 516 -28.77 15.18 -9.87
CA ALA A 516 -27.98 15.49 -8.67
C ALA A 516 -26.48 15.67 -8.97
N TYR A 517 -25.99 15.18 -10.13
CA TYR A 517 -24.55 15.19 -10.44
C TYR A 517 -23.96 16.60 -10.42
N GLY A 518 -24.67 17.57 -11.02
CA GLY A 518 -24.21 18.97 -11.07
C GLY A 518 -24.17 19.68 -9.72
N LEU A 519 -24.93 19.19 -8.72
CA LEU A 519 -25.00 19.75 -7.37
C LEU A 519 -23.87 19.25 -6.46
N MET A 520 -23.15 18.20 -6.88
CA MET A 520 -22.03 17.66 -6.11
C MET A 520 -20.78 18.55 -6.21
N PRO A 521 -19.95 18.63 -5.16
CA PRO A 521 -18.67 19.32 -5.23
C PRO A 521 -17.76 18.74 -6.33
N PRO A 522 -16.78 19.52 -6.84
CA PRO A 522 -15.82 19.07 -7.84
C PRO A 522 -15.15 17.73 -7.51
N LEU A 523 -14.81 17.51 -6.23
CA LEU A 523 -14.23 16.25 -5.76
C LEU A 523 -15.14 15.05 -6.04
N TRP A 524 -16.42 15.13 -5.67
CA TRP A 524 -17.38 14.06 -5.86
C TRP A 524 -17.82 13.90 -7.31
N ARG A 525 -17.93 14.99 -8.07
CA ARG A 525 -18.15 14.93 -9.53
C ARG A 525 -17.03 14.15 -10.23
N ALA A 526 -15.77 14.38 -9.84
CA ALA A 526 -14.64 13.65 -10.38
C ALA A 526 -14.68 12.16 -9.98
N ARG A 527 -14.98 11.85 -8.72
CA ARG A 527 -15.05 10.47 -8.21
C ARG A 527 -16.20 9.67 -8.84
N PHE A 528 -17.39 10.26 -8.97
CA PHE A 528 -18.53 9.61 -9.62
C PHE A 528 -18.27 9.41 -11.11
N ALA A 529 -17.76 10.41 -11.82
CA ALA A 529 -17.43 10.26 -13.24
C ALA A 529 -16.32 9.22 -13.47
N ARG A 530 -15.31 9.15 -12.59
CA ARG A 530 -14.29 8.08 -12.62
C ARG A 530 -14.90 6.70 -12.38
N ALA A 531 -15.80 6.56 -11.40
CA ALA A 531 -16.49 5.30 -11.11
C ALA A 531 -17.39 4.86 -12.28
N ASP A 532 -18.12 5.78 -12.90
CA ASP A 532 -18.92 5.49 -14.10
C ASP A 532 -18.02 5.06 -15.27
N ALA A 533 -16.88 5.74 -15.48
CA ALA A 533 -15.90 5.34 -16.48
C ALA A 533 -15.36 3.92 -16.23
N GLN A 534 -15.09 3.55 -14.96
CA GLN A 534 -14.68 2.19 -14.59
C GLN A 534 -15.78 1.15 -14.89
N ALA A 535 -17.04 1.45 -14.55
CA ALA A 535 -18.16 0.56 -14.84
C ALA A 535 -18.39 0.39 -16.35
N ALA A 536 -18.29 1.47 -17.13
CA ALA A 536 -18.38 1.43 -18.59
C ALA A 536 -17.25 0.61 -19.21
N LEU A 537 -16.02 0.82 -18.72
CA LEU A 537 -14.85 0.07 -19.16
C LEU A 537 -14.99 -1.44 -18.92
N ALA A 538 -15.51 -1.84 -17.75
CA ALA A 538 -15.73 -3.24 -17.40
C ALA A 538 -16.79 -3.92 -18.29
N GLN A 539 -17.71 -3.15 -18.88
CA GLN A 539 -18.71 -3.64 -19.84
C GLN A 539 -18.21 -3.63 -21.29
N GLY A 540 -16.99 -3.16 -21.54
CA GLY A 540 -16.45 -3.01 -22.89
C GLY A 540 -16.96 -1.77 -23.64
N ASP A 541 -17.68 -0.86 -22.98
CA ASP A 541 -18.17 0.39 -23.55
C ASP A 541 -17.09 1.48 -23.49
N LEU A 542 -16.11 1.37 -24.39
CA LEU A 542 -14.95 2.27 -24.44
C LEU A 542 -15.32 3.73 -24.74
N VAL A 543 -16.40 3.96 -25.49
CA VAL A 543 -16.86 5.31 -25.88
C VAL A 543 -17.45 6.03 -24.66
N ALA A 544 -18.31 5.36 -23.90
CA ALA A 544 -18.83 5.94 -22.67
C ALA A 544 -17.72 6.09 -21.63
N ALA A 545 -16.83 5.10 -21.48
CA ALA A 545 -15.71 5.18 -20.55
C ALA A 545 -14.83 6.41 -20.81
N ASP A 546 -14.48 6.67 -22.08
CA ASP A 546 -13.71 7.85 -22.48
C ASP A 546 -14.45 9.16 -22.21
N THR A 547 -15.75 9.21 -22.50
CA THR A 547 -16.58 10.39 -22.25
C THR A 547 -16.64 10.72 -20.74
N ARG A 548 -16.88 9.71 -19.90
CA ARG A 548 -16.97 9.89 -18.44
C ARG A 548 -15.63 10.22 -17.80
N ILE A 549 -14.52 9.61 -18.26
CA ILE A 549 -13.21 9.95 -17.68
C ILE A 549 -12.78 11.37 -18.05
N ARG A 550 -13.17 11.89 -19.22
CA ARG A 550 -12.94 13.30 -19.58
C ARG A 550 -13.68 14.24 -18.63
N MET A 551 -14.95 13.97 -18.31
CA MET A 551 -15.67 14.73 -17.28
C MET A 551 -14.92 14.73 -15.94
N ALA A 552 -14.37 13.59 -15.51
CA ALA A 552 -13.60 13.51 -14.28
C ALA A 552 -12.29 14.32 -14.31
N LEU A 553 -11.67 14.48 -15.47
CA LEU A 553 -10.42 15.21 -15.67
C LEU A 553 -10.61 16.72 -15.84
N GLU A 554 -11.83 17.18 -16.18
CA GLU A 554 -12.19 18.60 -16.26
C GLU A 554 -12.39 19.24 -14.88
N GLU A 555 -12.63 18.43 -13.86
CA GLU A 555 -12.84 18.89 -12.49
C GLU A 555 -11.56 19.44 -11.83
N LYS A 556 -11.72 20.55 -11.10
CA LYS A 556 -10.62 21.18 -10.34
C LYS A 556 -10.42 20.46 -9.01
N VAL A 557 -9.66 19.38 -9.04
CA VAL A 557 -9.33 18.54 -7.87
C VAL A 557 -7.82 18.46 -7.62
N SER A 558 -7.43 17.90 -6.47
CA SER A 558 -6.03 17.71 -6.09
C SER A 558 -5.26 16.87 -7.13
N SER A 559 -3.94 17.03 -7.18
CA SER A 559 -3.07 16.25 -8.08
C SER A 559 -3.23 14.74 -7.89
N GLU A 560 -3.47 14.28 -6.66
CA GLU A 560 -3.73 12.87 -6.37
C GLU A 560 -5.00 12.36 -7.05
N GLU A 561 -6.12 13.08 -6.92
CA GLU A 561 -7.38 12.69 -7.54
C GLU A 561 -7.29 12.72 -9.07
N GLN A 562 -6.55 13.69 -9.63
CA GLN A 562 -6.27 13.70 -11.06
C GLN A 562 -5.46 12.48 -11.50
N LEU A 563 -4.45 12.06 -10.73
CA LEU A 563 -3.65 10.88 -11.06
C LEU A 563 -4.48 9.59 -11.04
N ARG A 564 -5.40 9.44 -10.09
CA ARG A 564 -6.37 8.33 -10.05
C ARG A 564 -7.24 8.30 -11.31
N SER A 565 -7.72 9.44 -11.78
CA SER A 565 -8.48 9.52 -13.04
C SER A 565 -7.61 9.24 -14.26
N ARG A 566 -6.37 9.74 -14.29
CA ARG A 566 -5.41 9.45 -15.38
C ARG A 566 -5.04 7.96 -15.48
N LEU A 567 -5.05 7.22 -14.37
CA LEU A 567 -4.83 5.78 -14.39
C LEU A 567 -5.92 5.05 -15.20
N ILE A 568 -7.18 5.46 -15.02
CA ILE A 568 -8.32 4.92 -15.79
C ILE A 568 -8.27 5.38 -17.23
N GLN A 569 -7.90 6.64 -17.48
CA GLN A 569 -7.69 7.15 -18.84
C GLN A 569 -6.62 6.34 -19.59
N ALA A 570 -5.48 6.05 -18.95
CA ALA A 570 -4.43 5.22 -19.53
C ALA A 570 -4.93 3.82 -19.90
N ARG A 571 -5.80 3.25 -19.05
CA ARG A 571 -6.41 1.93 -19.30
C ARG A 571 -7.38 1.95 -20.48
N ILE A 572 -8.16 3.01 -20.61
CA ILE A 572 -9.06 3.21 -21.76
C ILE A 572 -8.23 3.32 -23.06
N ILE A 573 -7.18 4.15 -23.06
CA ILE A 573 -6.29 4.34 -24.22
C ILE A 573 -5.58 3.03 -24.60
N GLU A 574 -5.18 2.24 -23.61
CA GLU A 574 -4.60 0.91 -23.83
C GLU A 574 -5.59 -0.01 -24.54
N LEU A 575 -6.83 -0.09 -24.06
CA LEU A 575 -7.87 -0.95 -24.64
C LEU A 575 -8.39 -0.46 -26.01
N GLN A 576 -8.20 0.83 -26.32
CA GLN A 576 -8.40 1.39 -27.66
C GLN A 576 -7.26 1.03 -28.65
N GLY A 577 -6.22 0.32 -28.20
CA GLY A 577 -5.10 -0.12 -29.04
C GLY A 577 -3.92 0.86 -29.13
N SER A 578 -4.00 2.02 -28.47
CA SER A 578 -2.94 3.04 -28.49
C SER A 578 -1.88 2.79 -27.42
N GLN A 579 -1.19 1.65 -27.50
CA GLN A 579 -0.24 1.17 -26.48
C GLN A 579 0.89 2.16 -26.17
N ASP A 580 1.47 2.82 -27.17
CA ASP A 580 2.55 3.80 -26.96
C ASP A 580 2.09 5.02 -26.15
N ARG A 581 0.86 5.48 -26.38
CA ARG A 581 0.26 6.61 -25.65
C ARG A 581 -0.05 6.20 -24.22
N ALA A 582 -0.67 5.02 -24.03
CA ALA A 582 -0.94 4.48 -22.71
C ALA A 582 0.35 4.29 -21.90
N LEU A 583 1.40 3.75 -22.51
CA LEU A 583 2.70 3.54 -21.87
C LEU A 583 3.32 4.85 -21.36
N LYS A 584 3.25 5.94 -22.14
CA LYS A 584 3.74 7.26 -21.70
C LYS A 584 3.00 7.74 -20.44
N ILE A 585 1.68 7.59 -20.41
CA ILE A 585 0.86 7.99 -19.27
C ILE A 585 1.18 7.10 -18.06
N TYR A 586 1.23 5.78 -18.22
CA TYR A 586 1.58 4.87 -17.12
C TYR A 586 2.98 5.13 -16.56
N LYS A 587 3.98 5.39 -17.41
CA LYS A 587 5.33 5.76 -16.95
C LYS A 587 5.33 7.05 -16.11
N ALA A 588 4.53 8.05 -16.49
CA ALA A 588 4.40 9.28 -15.72
C ALA A 588 3.67 9.06 -14.38
N ILE A 589 2.66 8.20 -14.35
CA ILE A 589 1.93 7.86 -13.12
C ILE A 589 2.82 7.03 -12.17
N ALA A 590 3.66 6.14 -12.73
CA ALA A 590 4.54 5.26 -11.96
C ALA A 590 5.60 6.01 -11.11
N THR A 591 5.87 7.29 -11.39
CA THR A 591 6.80 8.10 -10.59
C THR A 591 6.14 8.76 -9.38
N ALA A 592 4.82 8.61 -9.20
CA ALA A 592 4.13 9.17 -8.04
C ALA A 592 4.58 8.49 -6.73
N PRO A 593 4.69 9.23 -5.62
CA PRO A 593 5.08 8.67 -4.31
C PRO A 593 3.95 7.87 -3.62
N ILE A 594 2.85 7.60 -4.33
CA ILE A 594 1.64 6.97 -3.78
C ILE A 594 1.50 5.59 -4.42
N ASP A 595 1.80 4.54 -3.65
CA ASP A 595 1.85 3.17 -4.17
C ASP A 595 0.50 2.66 -4.71
N SER A 596 -0.62 3.09 -4.12
CA SER A 596 -1.97 2.75 -4.61
C SER A 596 -2.27 3.25 -6.02
N ILE A 597 -1.45 4.15 -6.54
CA ILE A 597 -1.55 4.72 -7.90
C ILE A 597 -0.39 4.23 -8.76
N ALA A 598 0.83 4.22 -8.21
CA ALA A 598 2.03 3.85 -8.93
C ALA A 598 2.08 2.34 -9.24
N ALA A 599 1.68 1.46 -8.31
CA ALA A 599 1.74 0.01 -8.50
C ALA A 599 0.93 -0.49 -9.72
N PRO A 600 -0.37 -0.15 -9.88
CA PRO A 600 -1.12 -0.55 -11.08
C PRO A 600 -0.53 0.06 -12.35
N ALA A 601 0.01 1.27 -12.30
CA ALA A 601 0.67 1.87 -13.46
C ALA A 601 1.96 1.13 -13.86
N VAL A 602 2.79 0.72 -12.90
CA VAL A 602 4.00 -0.08 -13.15
C VAL A 602 3.63 -1.44 -13.72
N LEU A 603 2.60 -2.10 -13.18
CA LEU A 603 2.08 -3.36 -13.70
C LEU A 603 1.71 -3.24 -15.19
N ARG A 604 0.81 -2.31 -15.53
CA ARG A 604 0.35 -2.12 -16.93
C ARG A 604 1.48 -1.65 -17.85
N ALA A 605 2.34 -0.74 -17.41
CA ALA A 605 3.50 -0.31 -18.19
C ALA A 605 4.45 -1.47 -18.51
N THR A 606 4.67 -2.38 -17.55
CA THR A 606 5.54 -3.55 -17.75
C THR A 606 4.91 -4.53 -18.72
N GLN A 607 3.60 -4.77 -18.62
CA GLN A 607 2.86 -5.62 -19.56
C GLN A 607 2.96 -5.08 -21.00
N ILE A 608 2.72 -3.78 -21.21
CA ILE A 608 2.84 -3.15 -22.53
C ILE A 608 4.28 -3.24 -23.05
N ARG A 609 5.29 -2.94 -22.22
CA ARG A 609 6.70 -3.04 -22.62
C ARG A 609 7.09 -4.46 -23.04
N LEU A 610 6.56 -5.47 -22.35
CA LEU A 610 6.79 -6.87 -22.70
C LEU A 610 6.11 -7.22 -24.04
N GLN A 611 4.86 -6.79 -24.25
CA GLN A 611 4.13 -7.01 -25.50
C GLN A 611 4.81 -6.33 -26.71
N LEU A 612 5.36 -5.13 -26.51
CA LEU A 612 6.14 -4.40 -27.51
C LEU A 612 7.60 -4.88 -27.64
N ALA A 613 7.98 -5.98 -26.98
CA ALA A 613 9.34 -6.52 -26.93
C ALA A 613 10.43 -5.51 -26.51
N GLN A 614 10.07 -4.48 -25.74
CA GLN A 614 10.99 -3.47 -25.20
C GLN A 614 11.75 -3.96 -23.95
N ILE A 615 11.27 -5.04 -23.33
CA ILE A 615 11.93 -5.74 -22.22
C ILE A 615 11.82 -7.25 -22.41
N THR A 616 12.77 -7.98 -21.84
CA THR A 616 12.73 -9.45 -21.87
C THR A 616 11.76 -10.01 -20.83
N PRO A 617 11.27 -11.26 -21.01
CA PRO A 617 10.49 -11.97 -19.98
C PRO A 617 11.17 -12.00 -18.61
N LEU A 618 12.51 -12.13 -18.58
CA LEU A 618 13.29 -12.12 -17.34
C LEU A 618 13.26 -10.75 -16.64
N GLN A 619 13.41 -9.67 -17.40
CA GLN A 619 13.32 -8.30 -16.87
C GLN A 619 11.91 -8.00 -16.35
N ALA A 620 10.87 -8.42 -17.07
CA ALA A 620 9.49 -8.27 -16.64
C ALA A 620 9.21 -9.05 -15.34
N ALA A 621 9.71 -10.28 -15.23
CA ALA A 621 9.59 -11.08 -14.02
C ALA A 621 10.24 -10.39 -12.80
N GLY A 622 11.42 -9.79 -12.98
CA GLY A 622 12.08 -9.00 -11.92
C GLY A 622 11.26 -7.81 -11.44
N VAL A 623 10.55 -7.12 -12.35
CA VAL A 623 9.66 -6.01 -11.97
C VAL A 623 8.43 -6.52 -11.20
N TYR A 624 7.77 -7.59 -11.67
CA TYR A 624 6.59 -8.12 -11.00
C TYR A 624 6.93 -8.73 -9.64
N ASP A 625 8.08 -9.39 -9.50
CA ASP A 625 8.49 -9.93 -8.20
C ASP A 625 8.72 -8.81 -7.18
N GLY A 626 9.35 -7.70 -7.59
CA GLY A 626 9.45 -6.50 -6.75
C GLY A 626 8.09 -5.90 -6.38
N LEU A 627 7.14 -5.84 -7.32
CA LEU A 627 5.79 -5.33 -7.07
C LEU A 627 5.03 -6.12 -6.02
N ARG A 628 5.22 -7.45 -5.94
CA ARG A 628 4.57 -8.31 -4.92
C ARG A 628 4.95 -7.94 -3.48
N TYR A 629 6.11 -7.33 -3.27
CA TYR A 629 6.53 -6.85 -1.95
C TYR A 629 6.14 -5.39 -1.71
N ARG A 630 5.98 -4.60 -2.78
CA ARG A 630 5.62 -3.18 -2.71
C ARG A 630 4.12 -2.95 -2.51
N TRP A 631 3.25 -3.78 -3.10
CA TRP A 631 1.80 -3.59 -3.04
C TRP A 631 1.05 -4.91 -2.80
N ARG A 632 0.05 -4.88 -1.92
CA ARG A 632 -0.77 -6.04 -1.51
C ARG A 632 -2.20 -5.65 -1.15
N GLY A 633 -3.13 -6.59 -1.28
CA GLY A 633 -4.49 -6.51 -0.73
C GLY A 633 -5.61 -6.20 -1.73
N ASP A 634 -5.34 -6.23 -3.04
CA ASP A 634 -6.35 -5.95 -4.07
C ASP A 634 -6.12 -6.71 -5.38
N ALA A 635 -6.95 -6.44 -6.39
CA ALA A 635 -6.86 -7.04 -7.72
C ALA A 635 -5.50 -6.81 -8.40
N THR A 636 -4.80 -5.70 -8.11
CA THR A 636 -3.47 -5.41 -8.67
C THR A 636 -2.43 -6.41 -8.17
N GLU A 637 -2.49 -6.80 -6.90
CA GLU A 637 -1.64 -7.88 -6.35
C GLU A 637 -1.86 -9.18 -7.12
N LEU A 638 -3.13 -9.57 -7.30
CA LEU A 638 -3.49 -10.83 -7.95
C LEU A 638 -3.08 -10.84 -9.43
N GLU A 639 -3.30 -9.74 -10.15
CA GLU A 639 -2.89 -9.60 -11.55
C GLU A 639 -1.35 -9.62 -11.69
N THR A 640 -0.62 -9.00 -10.75
CA THR A 640 0.85 -9.04 -10.71
C THR A 640 1.35 -10.47 -10.50
N ILE A 641 0.75 -11.21 -9.56
CA ILE A 641 1.13 -12.61 -9.27
C ILE A 641 0.80 -13.51 -10.46
N ARG A 642 -0.36 -13.31 -11.08
CA ARG A 642 -0.75 -14.03 -12.29
C ARG A 642 0.26 -13.80 -13.41
N ALA A 643 0.59 -12.54 -13.70
CA ALA A 643 1.57 -12.18 -14.72
C ALA A 643 2.95 -12.80 -14.45
N LEU A 644 3.40 -12.78 -13.18
CA LEU A 644 4.66 -13.41 -12.78
C LEU A 644 4.62 -14.94 -12.95
N GLY A 645 3.54 -15.59 -12.50
CA GLY A 645 3.36 -17.03 -12.63
C GLY A 645 3.39 -17.48 -14.08
N GLN A 646 2.69 -16.77 -14.97
CA GLN A 646 2.69 -17.06 -16.41
C GLN A 646 4.09 -16.89 -17.04
N LEU A 647 4.85 -15.88 -16.61
CA LEU A 647 6.24 -15.72 -17.05
C LEU A 647 7.14 -16.86 -16.59
N TYR A 648 6.98 -17.34 -15.35
CA TYR A 648 7.71 -18.49 -14.84
C TYR A 648 7.35 -19.78 -15.58
N LEU A 649 6.06 -20.01 -15.89
CA LEU A 649 5.64 -21.15 -16.72
C LEU A 649 6.27 -21.11 -18.10
N ALA A 650 6.24 -19.96 -18.78
CA ALA A 650 6.82 -19.80 -20.11
C ALA A 650 8.35 -19.99 -20.13
N GLN A 651 9.03 -19.81 -18.99
CA GLN A 651 10.48 -20.02 -18.83
C GLN A 651 10.85 -21.44 -18.37
N GLY A 652 9.88 -22.33 -18.17
CA GLY A 652 10.10 -23.67 -17.61
C GLY A 652 10.42 -23.68 -16.10
N ARG A 653 10.21 -22.55 -15.41
CA ARG A 653 10.42 -22.38 -13.96
C ARG A 653 9.19 -22.80 -13.18
N TYR A 654 8.84 -24.09 -13.28
CA TYR A 654 7.54 -24.60 -12.86
C TYR A 654 7.30 -24.52 -11.34
N ARG A 655 8.33 -24.75 -10.53
CA ARG A 655 8.22 -24.64 -9.07
C ARG A 655 7.84 -23.23 -8.66
N GLU A 656 8.61 -22.24 -9.11
CA GLU A 656 8.36 -20.84 -8.77
C GLU A 656 7.02 -20.35 -9.31
N ALA A 657 6.59 -20.84 -10.48
CA ALA A 657 5.26 -20.55 -11.01
C ALA A 657 4.15 -21.04 -10.06
N LEU A 658 4.17 -22.32 -9.68
CA LEU A 658 3.15 -22.90 -8.81
C LEU A 658 3.19 -22.26 -7.40
N GLU A 659 4.37 -21.97 -6.86
CA GLU A 659 4.51 -21.27 -5.57
C GLU A 659 3.93 -19.85 -5.63
N ALA A 660 4.24 -19.10 -6.69
CA ALA A 660 3.71 -17.75 -6.87
C ALA A 660 2.18 -17.77 -6.94
N LEU A 661 1.61 -18.60 -7.81
CA LEU A 661 0.16 -18.72 -8.02
C LEU A 661 -0.57 -19.22 -6.75
N ARG A 662 -0.03 -20.21 -6.04
CA ARG A 662 -0.60 -20.72 -4.77
C ARG A 662 -0.65 -19.66 -3.67
N SER A 663 0.33 -18.76 -3.62
CA SER A 663 0.48 -17.79 -2.52
C SER A 663 -0.63 -16.73 -2.44
N ALA A 664 -1.43 -16.53 -3.49
CA ALA A 664 -2.42 -15.46 -3.56
C ALA A 664 -3.88 -15.91 -3.45
N GLY A 665 -4.23 -17.11 -3.94
CA GLY A 665 -5.62 -17.59 -3.97
C GLY A 665 -6.30 -17.71 -2.60
N VAL A 666 -5.51 -17.81 -1.52
CA VAL A 666 -6.02 -18.03 -0.16
C VAL A 666 -6.49 -16.75 0.54
N ARG A 667 -5.98 -15.56 0.16
CA ARG A 667 -6.21 -14.32 0.93
C ARG A 667 -7.41 -13.49 0.49
N LEU A 668 -7.80 -13.56 -0.78
CA LEU A 668 -8.83 -12.69 -1.39
C LEU A 668 -9.82 -13.50 -2.24
N PRO A 669 -10.52 -14.51 -1.67
CA PRO A 669 -11.33 -15.46 -2.44
C PRO A 669 -12.51 -14.84 -3.18
N ASP A 670 -13.02 -13.69 -2.71
CA ASP A 670 -14.21 -13.04 -3.26
C ASP A 670 -13.94 -12.26 -4.56
N LEU A 671 -12.66 -12.03 -4.91
CA LEU A 671 -12.30 -11.30 -6.14
C LEU A 671 -12.36 -12.22 -7.38
N PRO A 672 -12.91 -11.77 -8.51
CA PRO A 672 -12.89 -12.53 -9.77
C PRO A 672 -11.48 -12.96 -10.19
N GLU A 673 -10.47 -12.11 -9.97
CA GLU A 673 -9.07 -12.39 -10.27
C GLU A 673 -8.52 -13.57 -9.45
N ALA A 674 -9.02 -13.80 -8.23
CA ALA A 674 -8.61 -14.92 -7.40
C ALA A 674 -9.13 -16.26 -7.96
N GLN A 675 -10.36 -16.28 -8.48
CA GLN A 675 -10.91 -17.45 -9.16
C GLN A 675 -10.12 -17.77 -10.43
N GLN A 676 -9.77 -16.75 -11.21
CA GLN A 676 -8.91 -16.92 -12.40
C GLN A 676 -7.53 -17.44 -12.01
N LEU A 677 -6.94 -16.94 -10.93
CA LEU A 677 -5.64 -17.42 -10.44
C LEU A 677 -5.68 -18.89 -10.03
N GLN A 678 -6.76 -19.32 -9.36
CA GLN A 678 -6.94 -20.73 -8.99
C GLN A 678 -7.15 -21.61 -10.22
N ALA A 679 -7.89 -21.12 -11.22
CA ALA A 679 -8.04 -21.82 -12.50
C ALA A 679 -6.70 -21.96 -13.23
N ASP A 680 -5.90 -20.88 -13.29
CA ASP A 680 -4.55 -20.90 -13.87
C ASP A 680 -3.62 -21.87 -13.11
N LEU A 681 -3.67 -21.89 -11.78
CA LEU A 681 -2.90 -22.82 -10.95
C LEU A 681 -3.26 -24.28 -11.24
N ASN A 682 -4.55 -24.60 -11.27
CA ASN A 682 -5.05 -25.93 -11.58
C ASN A 682 -4.68 -26.35 -13.01
N ALA A 683 -4.81 -25.44 -13.98
CA ALA A 683 -4.46 -25.68 -15.37
C ALA A 683 -2.95 -25.92 -15.55
N ALA A 684 -2.11 -25.15 -14.86
CA ALA A 684 -0.65 -25.33 -14.87
C ALA A 684 -0.25 -26.69 -14.29
N PHE A 685 -0.83 -27.09 -13.15
CA PHE A 685 -0.58 -28.39 -12.53
C PHE A 685 -1.04 -29.55 -13.42
N ARG A 686 -2.22 -29.39 -14.05
CA ARG A 686 -2.72 -30.35 -15.05
C ARG A 686 -1.75 -30.47 -16.23
N GLY A 687 -1.31 -29.35 -16.81
CA GLY A 687 -0.39 -29.32 -17.94
C GLY A 687 0.93 -30.03 -17.65
N LEU A 688 1.44 -29.87 -16.42
CA LEU A 688 2.64 -30.57 -15.95
C LEU A 688 2.48 -32.08 -15.91
N PHE A 689 1.46 -32.57 -15.22
CA PHE A 689 1.37 -34.00 -14.88
C PHE A 689 0.45 -34.82 -15.77
N LEU A 690 -0.40 -34.19 -16.59
CA LEU A 690 -1.23 -34.87 -17.60
C LEU A 690 -0.78 -34.59 -19.03
N ASP A 691 -0.42 -33.36 -19.37
CA ASP A 691 -0.14 -32.98 -20.76
C ASP A 691 1.36 -33.08 -21.14
N GLY A 692 2.20 -33.53 -20.19
CA GLY A 692 3.58 -33.93 -20.45
C GLY A 692 4.62 -32.81 -20.31
N LEU A 693 4.25 -31.62 -19.80
CA LEU A 693 5.25 -30.56 -19.56
C LEU A 693 6.32 -30.99 -18.52
N ALA A 694 5.98 -31.90 -17.61
CA ALA A 694 6.94 -32.48 -16.67
C ALA A 694 7.79 -33.62 -17.26
N ASP A 695 7.57 -34.05 -18.52
CA ASP A 695 8.34 -35.15 -19.14
C ASP A 695 9.78 -34.73 -19.45
N GLY A 696 10.04 -33.42 -19.62
CA GLY A 696 11.40 -32.87 -19.76
C GLY A 696 12.14 -32.63 -18.44
N LEU A 697 11.52 -32.89 -17.29
CA LEU A 697 12.15 -32.74 -15.98
C LEU A 697 12.83 -34.04 -15.54
N GLU A 698 13.91 -33.91 -14.77
CA GLU A 698 14.50 -35.04 -14.05
C GLU A 698 13.43 -35.76 -13.21
N PRO A 699 13.35 -37.10 -13.23
CA PRO A 699 12.29 -37.85 -12.54
C PRO A 699 12.12 -37.47 -11.06
N LEU A 700 13.22 -37.27 -10.34
CA LEU A 700 13.20 -36.86 -8.93
C LEU A 700 12.62 -35.45 -8.76
N GLN A 701 12.95 -34.51 -9.66
CA GLN A 701 12.43 -33.14 -9.62
C GLN A 701 10.93 -33.10 -9.89
N ALA A 702 10.46 -33.87 -10.86
CA ALA A 702 9.03 -33.99 -11.16
C ALA A 702 8.25 -34.60 -9.99
N LEU A 703 8.80 -35.61 -9.31
CA LEU A 703 8.19 -36.22 -8.13
C LEU A 703 8.13 -35.25 -6.95
N ALA A 704 9.23 -34.55 -6.66
CA ALA A 704 9.25 -33.52 -5.61
C ALA A 704 8.18 -32.46 -5.89
N LEU A 705 8.11 -31.96 -7.13
CA LEU A 705 7.11 -30.99 -7.55
C LEU A 705 5.68 -31.53 -7.39
N PHE A 706 5.42 -32.78 -7.72
CA PHE A 706 4.09 -33.37 -7.53
C PHE A 706 3.70 -33.42 -6.05
N PHE A 707 4.60 -33.89 -5.18
CA PHE A 707 4.29 -34.04 -3.76
C PHE A 707 4.12 -32.70 -3.03
N ASP A 708 4.86 -31.66 -3.45
CA ASP A 708 4.75 -30.31 -2.91
C ASP A 708 3.40 -29.62 -3.22
N PHE A 709 2.69 -30.12 -4.22
CA PHE A 709 1.45 -29.57 -4.76
C PHE A 709 0.35 -30.63 -4.94
N ARG A 710 0.43 -31.77 -4.24
CA ARG A 710 -0.49 -32.91 -4.41
C ARG A 710 -1.94 -32.56 -4.10
N GLU A 711 -2.17 -31.50 -3.33
CA GLU A 711 -3.47 -30.93 -3.03
C GLU A 711 -4.22 -30.42 -4.27
N LEU A 712 -3.50 -30.13 -5.36
CA LEU A 712 -4.07 -29.67 -6.64
C LEU A 712 -4.51 -30.82 -7.55
N ALA A 713 -4.29 -32.07 -7.15
CA ALA A 713 -4.67 -33.23 -7.95
C ALA A 713 -6.20 -33.25 -8.18
N PRO A 714 -6.67 -33.28 -9.44
CA PRO A 714 -8.09 -33.24 -9.74
C PRO A 714 -8.81 -34.49 -9.21
N ILE A 715 -10.10 -34.36 -8.91
CA ILE A 715 -10.94 -35.49 -8.50
C ILE A 715 -11.45 -36.21 -9.77
N GLY A 716 -11.66 -37.53 -9.70
CA GLY A 716 -12.14 -38.35 -10.81
C GLY A 716 -11.04 -38.83 -11.77
N ALA A 717 -11.44 -39.17 -13.00
CA ALA A 717 -10.63 -39.91 -13.97
C ALA A 717 -9.30 -39.24 -14.34
N ASP A 718 -9.26 -37.91 -14.40
CA ASP A 718 -8.03 -37.15 -14.67
C ASP A 718 -7.02 -37.27 -13.53
N GLY A 719 -7.48 -37.16 -12.27
CA GLY A 719 -6.62 -37.39 -11.11
C GLY A 719 -6.12 -38.82 -11.06
N ASP A 720 -6.98 -39.76 -11.44
CA ASP A 720 -6.62 -41.16 -11.52
C ASP A 720 -5.54 -41.42 -12.57
N LEU A 721 -5.61 -40.75 -13.72
CA LEU A 721 -4.58 -40.80 -14.75
C LEU A 721 -3.27 -40.17 -14.26
N MET A 722 -3.37 -39.05 -13.54
CA MET A 722 -2.22 -38.36 -12.96
C MET A 722 -1.46 -39.27 -11.99
N VAL A 723 -2.17 -39.92 -11.06
CA VAL A 723 -1.59 -40.88 -10.12
C VAL A 723 -0.87 -42.01 -10.87
N ARG A 724 -1.48 -42.56 -11.94
CA ARG A 724 -0.82 -43.60 -12.77
C ARG A 724 0.44 -43.08 -13.47
N LYS A 725 0.49 -41.82 -13.89
CA LYS A 725 1.71 -41.20 -14.45
C LYS A 725 2.80 -41.05 -13.39
N ILE A 726 2.44 -40.64 -12.18
CA ILE A 726 3.37 -40.52 -11.04
C ILE A 726 3.91 -41.88 -10.59
N VAL A 727 3.05 -42.90 -10.51
CA VAL A 727 3.46 -44.27 -10.17
C VAL A 727 4.51 -44.81 -11.13
N ARG A 728 4.34 -44.57 -12.44
CA ARG A 728 5.35 -44.95 -13.44
C ARG A 728 6.70 -44.30 -13.17
N ARG A 729 6.70 -43.00 -12.86
CA ARG A 729 7.92 -42.25 -12.51
C ARG A 729 8.57 -42.76 -11.22
N LEU A 730 7.77 -43.12 -10.21
CA LEU A 730 8.27 -43.73 -8.96
C LEU A 730 8.94 -45.08 -9.23
N VAL A 731 8.35 -45.91 -10.09
CA VAL A 731 8.95 -47.18 -10.51
C VAL A 731 10.27 -46.97 -11.26
N ASP A 732 10.36 -45.93 -12.09
CA ASP A 732 11.57 -45.61 -12.85
C ASP A 732 12.77 -45.20 -11.96
N VAL A 733 12.50 -44.63 -10.78
CA VAL A 733 13.53 -44.26 -9.79
C VAL A 733 13.64 -45.24 -8.61
N ASP A 734 13.11 -46.46 -8.77
CA ASP A 734 13.13 -47.52 -7.76
C ASP A 734 12.42 -47.20 -6.42
N LEU A 735 11.49 -46.25 -6.41
CA LEU A 735 10.61 -45.94 -5.27
C LEU A 735 9.35 -46.82 -5.27
N LEU A 736 9.54 -48.14 -5.24
CA LEU A 736 8.48 -49.14 -5.34
C LEU A 736 7.45 -49.09 -4.19
N PRO A 737 7.84 -48.91 -2.90
CA PRO A 737 6.87 -48.85 -1.81
C PRO A 737 5.86 -47.70 -1.95
N GLN A 738 6.34 -46.51 -2.34
CA GLN A 738 5.50 -45.33 -2.56
C GLN A 738 4.58 -45.51 -3.77
N ALA A 739 5.08 -46.13 -4.83
CA ALA A 739 4.29 -46.47 -6.02
C ALA A 739 3.14 -47.44 -5.66
N ALA A 740 3.43 -48.45 -4.84
CA ALA A 740 2.45 -49.41 -4.36
C ALA A 740 1.37 -48.77 -3.49
N GLU A 741 1.74 -47.86 -2.58
CA GLU A 741 0.78 -47.15 -1.72
C GLU A 741 -0.25 -46.36 -2.53
N LEU A 742 0.20 -45.62 -3.55
CA LEU A 742 -0.67 -44.82 -4.42
C LEU A 742 -1.65 -45.69 -5.22
N LEU A 743 -1.18 -46.79 -5.84
CA LEU A 743 -2.06 -47.70 -6.59
C LEU A 743 -3.01 -48.47 -5.67
N LYS A 744 -2.56 -48.87 -4.47
CA LYS A 744 -3.42 -49.52 -3.48
C LYS A 744 -4.57 -48.61 -3.08
N TYR A 745 -4.28 -47.36 -2.72
CA TYR A 745 -5.30 -46.38 -2.37
C TYR A 745 -6.30 -46.18 -3.52
N GLN A 746 -5.81 -46.06 -4.75
CA GLN A 746 -6.64 -45.90 -5.94
C GLN A 746 -7.55 -47.12 -6.19
N ALA A 747 -7.02 -48.34 -6.08
CA ALA A 747 -7.78 -49.57 -6.29
C ALA A 747 -8.84 -49.81 -5.20
N GLU A 748 -8.55 -49.43 -3.95
CA GLU A 748 -9.46 -49.66 -2.81
C GLU A 748 -10.56 -48.61 -2.70
N ASN A 749 -10.27 -47.34 -3.06
CA ASN A 749 -11.15 -46.22 -2.74
C ASN A 749 -11.76 -45.51 -3.96
N ARG A 750 -11.26 -45.75 -5.18
CA ARG A 750 -11.62 -44.92 -6.35
C ARG A 750 -12.06 -45.68 -7.59
N LEU A 751 -11.77 -46.97 -7.70
CA LEU A 751 -12.02 -47.76 -8.89
C LEU A 751 -12.87 -48.99 -8.59
N ASP A 752 -13.68 -49.39 -9.56
CA ASP A 752 -14.48 -50.63 -9.52
C ASP A 752 -14.34 -51.43 -10.81
N GLY A 753 -14.76 -52.70 -10.78
CA GLY A 753 -14.82 -53.57 -11.95
C GLY A 753 -13.47 -53.76 -12.67
N VAL A 754 -13.47 -53.62 -14.00
CA VAL A 754 -12.30 -53.86 -14.86
C VAL A 754 -11.16 -52.84 -14.60
N PRO A 755 -11.41 -51.52 -14.47
CA PRO A 755 -10.38 -50.56 -14.08
C PRO A 755 -9.67 -50.91 -12.76
N ARG A 756 -10.43 -51.31 -11.72
CA ARG A 756 -9.86 -51.77 -10.44
C ARG A 756 -8.96 -52.98 -10.63
N ALA A 757 -9.46 -53.98 -11.36
CA ALA A 757 -8.70 -55.18 -11.70
C ALA A 757 -7.38 -54.88 -12.42
N GLN A 758 -7.38 -53.93 -13.36
CA GLN A 758 -6.17 -53.55 -14.07
C GLN A 758 -5.15 -52.86 -13.16
N VAL A 759 -5.60 -51.89 -12.35
CA VAL A 759 -4.70 -51.19 -11.40
C VAL A 759 -4.17 -52.13 -10.32
N SER A 760 -4.99 -53.03 -9.80
CA SER A 760 -4.53 -54.06 -8.86
C SER A 760 -3.56 -55.07 -9.48
N THR A 761 -3.63 -55.29 -10.80
CA THR A 761 -2.66 -56.11 -11.54
C THR A 761 -1.31 -55.39 -11.59
N ASP A 762 -1.31 -54.10 -11.94
CA ASP A 762 -0.08 -53.29 -11.92
C ASP A 762 0.52 -53.20 -10.49
N LEU A 763 -0.32 -53.05 -9.46
CA LEU A 763 0.08 -53.10 -8.05
C LEU A 763 0.75 -54.45 -7.69
N ALA A 764 0.19 -55.56 -8.15
CA ALA A 764 0.77 -56.88 -7.91
C ALA A 764 2.14 -57.05 -8.59
N VAL A 765 2.35 -56.47 -9.77
CA VAL A 765 3.67 -56.43 -10.41
C VAL A 765 4.67 -55.64 -9.55
N ILE A 766 4.28 -54.48 -9.05
CA ILE A 766 5.14 -53.66 -8.17
C ILE A 766 5.50 -54.43 -6.89
N TYR A 767 4.53 -55.11 -6.27
CA TYR A 767 4.81 -55.95 -5.10
C TYR A 767 5.77 -57.10 -5.40
N LEU A 768 5.66 -57.74 -6.56
CA LEU A 768 6.62 -58.77 -6.96
C LEU A 768 8.03 -58.22 -7.20
N MET A 769 8.15 -57.05 -7.80
CA MET A 769 9.43 -56.36 -7.96
C MET A 769 10.05 -56.00 -6.60
N ASP A 770 9.22 -55.63 -5.62
CA ASP A 770 9.60 -55.34 -4.24
C ASP A 770 9.75 -56.60 -3.35
N ARG A 771 9.72 -57.80 -3.95
CA ARG A 771 9.83 -59.11 -3.27
C ARG A 771 8.76 -59.37 -2.20
N LYS A 772 7.51 -58.94 -2.44
CA LYS A 772 6.34 -59.15 -1.56
C LYS A 772 5.26 -60.00 -2.23
N PRO A 773 5.50 -61.31 -2.45
CA PRO A 773 4.61 -62.17 -3.23
C PRO A 773 3.23 -62.39 -2.58
N GLU A 774 3.12 -62.41 -1.24
CA GLU A 774 1.84 -62.53 -0.55
C GLU A 774 0.94 -61.33 -0.84
N GLN A 775 1.51 -60.13 -0.83
CA GLN A 775 0.80 -58.88 -1.11
C GLN A 775 0.38 -58.81 -2.58
N ALA A 776 1.21 -59.33 -3.49
CA ALA A 776 0.85 -59.46 -4.91
C ALA A 776 -0.38 -60.36 -5.10
N LEU A 777 -0.40 -61.54 -4.46
CA LEU A 777 -1.57 -62.44 -4.49
C LEU A 777 -2.80 -61.78 -3.87
N GLN A 778 -2.63 -61.07 -2.75
CA GLN A 778 -3.73 -60.34 -2.11
C GLN A 778 -4.33 -59.27 -3.03
N ALA A 779 -3.49 -58.47 -3.71
CA ALA A 779 -3.94 -57.45 -4.65
C ALA A 779 -4.73 -58.05 -5.82
N ILE A 780 -4.28 -59.20 -6.36
CA ILE A 780 -5.01 -59.91 -7.40
C ILE A 780 -6.32 -60.49 -6.85
N ASN A 781 -6.33 -61.09 -5.66
CA ASN A 781 -7.53 -61.73 -5.12
C ASN A 781 -8.60 -60.71 -4.71
N SER A 782 -8.21 -59.55 -4.18
CA SER A 782 -9.13 -58.49 -3.72
C SER A 782 -9.80 -57.72 -4.87
N SER A 783 -9.44 -58.01 -6.12
CA SER A 783 -9.95 -57.34 -7.33
C SER A 783 -10.40 -58.33 -8.40
N ARG A 784 -10.84 -59.52 -7.97
CA ARG A 784 -11.45 -60.53 -8.86
C ARG A 784 -12.82 -60.03 -9.34
N THR A 785 -13.10 -60.27 -10.61
CA THR A 785 -14.41 -60.01 -11.22
C THR A 785 -14.70 -61.08 -12.26
N THR A 786 -15.98 -61.35 -12.50
CA THR A 786 -16.46 -62.43 -13.38
C THR A 786 -16.26 -62.13 -14.86
N VAL A 787 -16.15 -60.84 -15.23
CA VAL A 787 -15.98 -60.38 -16.62
C VAL A 787 -14.67 -59.60 -16.73
N LEU A 788 -13.59 -60.32 -17.04
CA LEU A 788 -12.27 -59.74 -17.32
C LEU A 788 -11.88 -59.96 -18.77
N PRO A 789 -11.27 -58.97 -19.45
CA PRO A 789 -10.66 -59.16 -20.76
C PRO A 789 -9.68 -60.33 -20.75
N SER A 790 -9.69 -61.17 -21.79
CA SER A 790 -8.85 -62.38 -21.87
C SER A 790 -7.36 -62.09 -21.70
N ALA A 791 -6.88 -60.98 -22.29
CA ALA A 791 -5.50 -60.52 -22.16
C ALA A 791 -5.13 -60.17 -20.71
N LEU A 792 -6.02 -59.48 -19.98
CA LEU A 792 -5.79 -59.14 -18.57
C LEU A 792 -5.82 -60.38 -17.68
N ASN A 793 -6.72 -61.33 -17.97
CA ASN A 793 -6.75 -62.62 -17.27
C ASN A 793 -5.48 -63.46 -17.50
N ALA A 794 -4.91 -63.42 -18.71
CA ALA A 794 -3.64 -64.09 -18.99
C ALA A 794 -2.48 -63.44 -18.22
N GLU A 795 -2.43 -62.10 -18.20
CA GLU A 795 -1.42 -61.35 -17.44
C GLU A 795 -1.49 -61.66 -15.93
N ARG A 796 -2.70 -61.66 -15.36
CA ARG A 796 -2.92 -61.98 -13.94
C ARG A 796 -2.50 -63.41 -13.59
N ARG A 797 -2.79 -64.39 -14.46
CA ARG A 797 -2.34 -65.78 -14.27
C ARG A 797 -0.82 -65.91 -14.22
N LEU A 798 -0.10 -65.21 -15.10
CA LEU A 798 1.36 -65.19 -15.08
C LEU A 798 1.91 -64.57 -13.79
N ILE A 799 1.30 -63.49 -13.31
CA ILE A 799 1.67 -62.83 -12.05
C ILE A 799 1.39 -63.73 -10.84
N GLU A 800 0.21 -64.36 -10.78
CA GLU A 800 -0.14 -65.31 -9.72
C GLU A 800 0.83 -66.50 -9.69
N ALA A 801 1.11 -67.11 -10.85
CA ALA A 801 2.06 -68.22 -10.96
C ALA A 801 3.46 -67.80 -10.49
N ARG A 802 3.93 -66.59 -10.85
CA ARG A 802 5.22 -66.06 -10.39
C ARG A 802 5.23 -65.80 -8.88
N ALA A 803 4.12 -65.30 -8.32
CA ALA A 803 3.99 -65.11 -6.87
C ALA A 803 4.03 -66.44 -6.10
N TRP A 804 3.30 -67.46 -6.55
CA TRP A 804 3.37 -68.81 -5.97
C TRP A 804 4.76 -69.43 -6.08
N THR A 805 5.45 -69.20 -7.20
CA THR A 805 6.84 -69.62 -7.39
C THR A 805 7.77 -68.95 -6.37
N ALA A 806 7.59 -67.65 -6.11
CA ALA A 806 8.37 -66.92 -5.11
C ALA A 806 8.10 -67.40 -3.67
N LEU A 807 6.89 -67.91 -3.40
CA LEU A 807 6.53 -68.57 -2.13
C LEU A 807 7.01 -70.03 -2.02
N GLY A 808 7.69 -70.56 -3.04
CA GLY A 808 8.14 -71.95 -3.09
C GLY A 808 7.02 -72.98 -3.35
N ARG A 809 5.83 -72.53 -3.75
CA ARG A 809 4.65 -73.38 -4.03
C ARG A 809 4.58 -73.71 -5.51
N TYR A 810 5.54 -74.51 -5.98
CA TYR A 810 5.76 -74.75 -7.41
C TYR A 810 4.62 -75.52 -8.10
N ASP A 811 4.02 -76.51 -7.44
CA ASP A 811 2.92 -77.28 -8.04
C ASP A 811 1.68 -76.40 -8.27
N SER A 812 1.36 -75.54 -7.29
CA SER A 812 0.31 -74.53 -7.43
C SER A 812 0.64 -73.52 -8.53
N ALA A 813 1.91 -73.12 -8.68
CA ALA A 813 2.32 -72.23 -9.77
C ALA A 813 2.11 -72.86 -11.16
N LEU A 814 2.44 -74.14 -11.33
CA LEU A 814 2.20 -74.87 -12.58
C LEU A 814 0.71 -75.07 -12.86
N GLU A 815 -0.09 -75.34 -11.83
CA GLU A 815 -1.54 -75.45 -11.93
C GLU A 815 -2.17 -74.14 -12.43
N ILE A 816 -1.80 -73.01 -11.81
CA ILE A 816 -2.29 -71.68 -12.20
C ILE A 816 -1.86 -71.31 -13.63
N LEU A 817 -0.63 -71.68 -14.01
CA LEU A 817 -0.10 -71.45 -15.35
C LEU A 817 -0.84 -72.31 -16.41
N GLY A 818 -1.25 -73.52 -16.05
CA GLY A 818 -2.01 -74.44 -16.89
C GLY A 818 -1.34 -74.70 -18.24
N ALA A 819 -2.14 -74.63 -19.31
CA ALA A 819 -1.70 -74.84 -20.69
C ALA A 819 -1.23 -73.54 -21.41
N ASP A 820 -0.84 -72.50 -20.67
CA ASP A 820 -0.37 -71.26 -21.30
C ASP A 820 0.89 -71.52 -22.14
N ALA A 821 0.76 -71.32 -23.45
CA ALA A 821 1.79 -71.49 -24.47
C ALA A 821 2.40 -70.15 -24.93
N SER A 822 2.05 -69.04 -24.28
CA SER A 822 2.70 -67.75 -24.50
C SER A 822 4.20 -67.83 -24.20
N LYS A 823 5.01 -66.99 -24.84
CA LYS A 823 6.46 -66.94 -24.60
C LYS A 823 6.77 -66.76 -23.11
N ASP A 824 6.15 -65.76 -22.47
CA ASP A 824 6.31 -65.49 -21.04
C ASP A 824 5.85 -66.66 -20.17
N GLY A 825 4.78 -67.38 -20.56
CA GLY A 825 4.31 -68.57 -19.86
C GLY A 825 5.25 -69.77 -20.01
N THR A 826 5.82 -70.00 -21.20
CA THR A 826 6.83 -71.04 -21.40
C THR A 826 8.12 -70.75 -20.64
N GLU A 827 8.56 -69.49 -20.61
CA GLU A 827 9.72 -69.06 -19.83
C GLU A 827 9.51 -69.30 -18.33
N LEU A 828 8.36 -68.87 -17.79
CA LEU A 828 8.02 -69.11 -16.39
C LEU A 828 7.90 -70.61 -16.07
N ARG A 829 7.37 -71.43 -16.99
CA ARG A 829 7.32 -72.89 -16.81
C ARG A 829 8.72 -73.48 -16.68
N SER A 830 9.64 -73.10 -17.57
CA SER A 830 11.05 -73.51 -17.50
C SER A 830 11.70 -73.11 -16.17
N GLU A 831 11.44 -71.89 -15.70
CA GLU A 831 11.92 -71.39 -14.39
C GLU A 831 11.35 -72.22 -13.22
N ILE A 832 10.06 -72.52 -13.21
CA ILE A 832 9.42 -73.30 -12.14
C ILE A 832 9.98 -74.72 -12.10
N THR A 833 10.07 -75.39 -13.26
CA THR A 833 10.60 -76.76 -13.37
C THR A 833 12.07 -76.84 -12.95
N TRP A 834 12.85 -75.81 -13.30
CA TRP A 834 14.23 -75.64 -12.82
C TRP A 834 14.28 -75.52 -11.29
N LYS A 835 13.44 -74.69 -10.68
CA LYS A 835 13.38 -74.53 -9.22
C LYS A 835 12.86 -75.76 -8.47
N GLN A 836 12.01 -76.57 -9.11
CA GLN A 836 11.60 -77.89 -8.62
C GLN A 836 12.74 -78.93 -8.67
N LYS A 837 13.89 -78.61 -9.27
CA LYS A 837 15.02 -79.52 -9.51
C LYS A 837 14.64 -80.70 -10.41
N ASN A 838 13.62 -80.55 -11.25
CA ASN A 838 13.23 -81.56 -12.23
C ASN A 838 14.07 -81.37 -13.51
N TRP A 839 15.33 -81.78 -13.43
CA TRP A 839 16.34 -81.53 -14.47
C TRP A 839 15.97 -82.18 -15.81
N ALA A 840 15.42 -83.41 -15.78
CA ALA A 840 14.98 -84.14 -16.95
C ALA A 840 13.90 -83.38 -17.76
N SER A 841 13.05 -82.60 -17.08
CA SER A 841 12.03 -81.77 -17.73
C SER A 841 12.52 -80.34 -18.03
N ALA A 842 13.43 -79.79 -17.22
CA ALA A 842 13.92 -78.43 -17.37
C ALA A 842 14.83 -78.24 -18.60
N GLY A 843 15.73 -79.20 -18.86
CA GLY A 843 16.68 -79.15 -19.99
C GLY A 843 15.98 -78.97 -21.35
N PRO A 844 15.00 -79.84 -21.70
CA PRO A 844 14.21 -79.70 -22.92
C PRO A 844 13.46 -78.38 -23.04
N LEU A 845 12.95 -77.83 -21.92
CA LEU A 845 12.23 -76.56 -21.93
C LEU A 845 13.16 -75.37 -22.25
N PHE A 846 14.37 -75.34 -21.69
CA PHE A 846 15.36 -74.32 -22.01
C PHE A 846 15.91 -74.46 -23.44
N GLU A 847 16.24 -75.68 -23.90
CA GLU A 847 16.67 -75.91 -25.29
C GLU A 847 15.56 -75.50 -26.28
N LYS A 848 14.31 -75.86 -26.01
CA LYS A 848 13.16 -75.46 -26.83
C LYS A 848 12.99 -73.94 -26.90
N SER A 849 13.28 -73.22 -25.81
CA SER A 849 13.19 -71.75 -25.78
C SER A 849 14.25 -71.07 -26.65
N LEU A 850 15.39 -71.73 -26.89
CA LEU A 850 16.43 -71.27 -27.80
C LEU A 850 16.12 -71.61 -29.26
N GLY A 851 15.34 -72.67 -29.52
CA GLY A 851 14.86 -73.05 -30.84
C GLY A 851 16.00 -73.17 -31.86
N ASP A 852 15.89 -72.43 -32.96
CA ASP A 852 16.86 -72.43 -34.07
C ASP A 852 17.97 -71.38 -33.91
N ARG A 853 18.16 -70.81 -32.70
CA ARG A 853 19.14 -69.74 -32.45
C ARG A 853 20.57 -70.09 -32.86
N TRP A 854 20.95 -71.36 -32.77
CA TRP A 854 22.27 -71.87 -33.17
C TRP A 854 22.58 -71.68 -34.67
N LYS A 855 21.56 -71.52 -35.53
CA LYS A 855 21.74 -71.28 -36.97
C LYS A 855 22.18 -69.86 -37.30
N ASN A 856 21.99 -68.90 -36.38
CA ASN A 856 22.33 -67.49 -36.60
C ASN A 856 23.70 -67.16 -35.98
N PRO A 857 24.73 -66.74 -36.75
CA PRO A 857 26.08 -66.51 -36.24
C PRO A 857 26.25 -65.24 -35.39
N THR A 858 25.19 -64.45 -35.17
CA THR A 858 25.24 -63.29 -34.25
C THR A 858 25.59 -63.74 -32.82
N GLN A 859 26.30 -62.88 -32.07
CA GLN A 859 26.64 -63.15 -30.66
C GLN A 859 25.37 -63.44 -29.84
N LEU A 860 25.44 -64.41 -28.92
CA LEU A 860 24.34 -64.71 -28.01
C LEU A 860 24.12 -63.52 -27.06
N SER A 861 22.86 -63.17 -26.83
CA SER A 861 22.54 -62.24 -25.74
C SER A 861 22.78 -62.91 -24.38
N SER A 862 23.01 -62.13 -23.33
CA SER A 862 23.19 -62.65 -21.96
C SER A 862 22.04 -63.58 -21.51
N ASP A 863 20.81 -63.27 -21.91
CA ASP A 863 19.63 -64.12 -21.63
C ASP A 863 19.68 -65.45 -22.41
N GLU A 864 20.07 -65.44 -23.68
CA GLU A 864 20.25 -66.66 -24.49
C GLU A 864 21.40 -67.52 -23.96
N GLU A 865 22.52 -66.91 -23.55
CA GLU A 865 23.63 -67.61 -22.90
C GLU A 865 23.20 -68.25 -21.58
N GLY A 866 22.44 -67.51 -20.75
CA GLY A 866 21.90 -68.01 -19.49
C GLY A 866 20.96 -69.20 -19.68
N ARG A 867 20.07 -69.16 -20.69
CA ARG A 867 19.20 -70.29 -21.06
C ARG A 867 20.00 -71.49 -21.56
N LEU A 868 21.02 -71.26 -22.39
CA LEU A 868 21.90 -72.32 -22.90
C LEU A 868 22.66 -73.00 -21.77
N LEU A 869 23.20 -72.21 -20.83
CA LEU A 869 23.87 -72.71 -19.65
C LEU A 869 22.91 -73.55 -18.79
N ARG A 870 21.70 -73.06 -18.51
CA ARG A 870 20.69 -73.85 -17.76
C ARG A 870 20.28 -75.13 -18.48
N ALA A 871 20.19 -75.12 -19.82
CA ALA A 871 19.91 -76.32 -20.60
C ALA A 871 21.04 -77.36 -20.42
N GLY A 872 22.29 -76.95 -20.61
CA GLY A 872 23.47 -77.82 -20.44
C GLY A 872 23.58 -78.40 -19.03
N VAL A 873 23.44 -77.56 -18.00
CA VAL A 873 23.47 -78.01 -16.60
C VAL A 873 22.30 -78.96 -16.30
N ALA A 874 21.09 -78.67 -16.77
CA ALA A 874 19.95 -79.57 -16.58
C ALA A 874 20.18 -80.94 -17.22
N TYR A 875 20.71 -81.00 -18.45
CA TYR A 875 21.01 -82.26 -19.11
C TYR A 875 22.13 -83.04 -18.43
N SER A 876 23.18 -82.35 -17.99
CA SER A 876 24.26 -82.96 -17.21
C SER A 876 23.76 -83.55 -15.89
N LEU A 877 22.92 -82.81 -15.15
CA LEU A 877 22.33 -83.29 -13.89
C LEU A 877 21.26 -84.39 -14.08
N ALA A 878 20.64 -84.45 -15.26
CA ALA A 878 19.69 -85.51 -15.63
C ALA A 878 20.38 -86.76 -16.19
N GLY A 879 21.69 -86.71 -16.49
CA GLY A 879 22.43 -87.81 -17.12
C GLY A 879 22.09 -88.03 -18.60
N ASP A 880 21.57 -87.03 -19.31
CA ASP A 880 21.21 -87.11 -20.73
C ASP A 880 22.38 -86.67 -21.62
N GLU A 881 23.37 -87.56 -21.75
CA GLU A 881 24.59 -87.34 -22.55
C GLU A 881 24.29 -87.10 -24.04
N ALA A 882 23.22 -87.70 -24.56
CA ALA A 882 22.81 -87.54 -25.96
C ALA A 882 22.32 -86.11 -26.24
N ALA A 883 21.52 -85.53 -25.34
CA ALA A 883 21.10 -84.14 -25.44
C ALA A 883 22.25 -83.16 -25.21
N LEU A 884 23.15 -83.46 -24.27
CA LEU A 884 24.32 -82.64 -23.99
C LEU A 884 25.27 -82.56 -25.20
N GLY A 885 25.60 -83.71 -25.81
CA GLY A 885 26.43 -83.77 -27.01
C GLY A 885 25.82 -83.02 -28.19
N ARG A 886 24.49 -83.06 -28.34
CA ARG A 886 23.77 -82.27 -29.36
C ARG A 886 23.90 -80.77 -29.12
N LEU A 887 23.69 -80.30 -27.88
CA LEU A 887 23.84 -78.89 -27.54
C LEU A 887 25.28 -78.40 -27.76
N GLN A 888 26.27 -79.19 -27.34
CA GLN A 888 27.68 -78.89 -27.55
C GLN A 888 27.98 -78.73 -29.05
N GLN A 889 27.55 -79.67 -29.88
CA GLN A 889 27.77 -79.62 -31.33
C GLN A 889 27.12 -78.38 -31.98
N ARG A 890 25.92 -78.00 -31.55
CA ARG A 890 25.18 -76.85 -32.11
C ARG A 890 25.75 -75.50 -31.67
N TYR A 891 26.23 -75.38 -30.44
CA TYR A 891 26.58 -74.09 -29.84
C TYR A 891 28.09 -73.86 -29.64
N GLN A 892 28.96 -74.82 -29.95
CA GLN A 892 30.42 -74.68 -29.81
C GLN A 892 31.01 -73.44 -30.50
N SER A 893 30.47 -73.02 -31.65
CA SER A 893 30.96 -71.86 -32.39
C SER A 893 30.70 -70.53 -31.69
N PHE A 894 29.85 -70.50 -30.67
CA PHE A 894 29.52 -69.28 -29.91
C PHE A 894 30.43 -69.08 -28.69
N TYR A 895 31.24 -70.06 -28.29
CA TYR A 895 32.03 -69.99 -27.04
C TYR A 895 33.03 -68.83 -27.05
N GLU A 896 33.81 -68.67 -28.11
CA GLU A 896 34.85 -67.62 -28.22
C GLU A 896 34.30 -66.20 -28.07
N LYS A 897 33.02 -66.00 -28.39
CA LYS A 897 32.35 -64.69 -28.34
C LYS A 897 31.36 -64.58 -27.18
N ALA A 898 31.28 -65.59 -26.31
CA ALA A 898 30.34 -65.57 -25.20
C ALA A 898 30.81 -64.65 -24.07
N ASN A 899 29.89 -64.10 -23.28
CA ASN A 899 30.29 -63.34 -22.09
C ASN A 899 30.95 -64.23 -21.03
N ASN A 900 30.56 -65.51 -20.98
CA ASN A 900 31.10 -66.50 -20.05
C ASN A 900 31.54 -67.79 -20.78
N PRO A 901 32.67 -67.77 -21.52
CA PRO A 901 33.10 -68.89 -22.37
C PRO A 901 33.39 -70.16 -21.57
N ASP A 902 34.05 -70.05 -20.42
CA ASP A 902 34.42 -71.20 -19.59
C ASP A 902 33.20 -71.85 -18.94
N ALA A 903 32.22 -71.05 -18.51
CA ALA A 903 31.00 -71.57 -17.91
C ALA A 903 30.17 -72.38 -18.92
N LEU A 904 30.11 -71.93 -20.19
CA LEU A 904 29.44 -72.68 -21.26
C LEU A 904 30.21 -73.95 -21.62
N ARG A 905 31.55 -73.90 -21.74
CA ARG A 905 32.38 -75.10 -21.98
C ARG A 905 32.18 -76.14 -20.89
N ILE A 906 32.15 -75.72 -19.62
CA ILE A 906 31.95 -76.61 -18.48
C ILE A 906 30.52 -77.17 -18.46
N ALA A 907 29.50 -76.32 -18.61
CA ALA A 907 28.09 -76.75 -18.59
C ALA A 907 27.72 -77.70 -19.73
N LEU A 908 28.41 -77.62 -20.88
CA LEU A 908 28.10 -78.39 -22.09
C LEU A 908 29.04 -79.57 -22.34
N SER A 909 30.09 -79.75 -21.52
CA SER A 909 31.03 -80.88 -21.65
C SER A 909 30.75 -82.06 -20.70
N GLY A 910 29.91 -81.86 -19.68
CA GLY A 910 29.42 -82.94 -18.81
C GLY A 910 30.42 -83.45 -17.78
N VAL A 911 31.66 -82.90 -17.72
CA VAL A 911 32.72 -83.40 -16.83
C VAL A 911 32.62 -82.76 -15.42
N PRO A 912 32.38 -83.52 -14.35
CA PRO A 912 32.36 -82.99 -12.98
C PRO A 912 33.80 -82.73 -12.50
N SER A 913 34.30 -81.51 -12.68
CA SER A 913 35.68 -81.14 -12.30
C SER A 913 35.71 -80.19 -11.10
N GLY A 914 36.04 -80.70 -9.91
CA GLY A 914 36.62 -79.90 -8.80
C GLY A 914 35.67 -79.27 -7.78
N ARG A 915 36.26 -78.80 -6.65
CA ARG A 915 35.65 -78.40 -5.35
C ARG A 915 34.53 -77.35 -5.34
N MET A 916 34.10 -76.82 -6.49
CA MET A 916 32.85 -76.09 -6.66
C MET A 916 32.06 -76.76 -7.77
N SER A 917 30.91 -77.35 -7.46
CA SER A 917 30.12 -78.06 -8.46
C SER A 917 29.54 -77.08 -9.48
N VAL A 918 29.36 -77.54 -10.73
CA VAL A 918 28.61 -76.83 -11.79
C VAL A 918 27.21 -76.38 -11.30
N ALA A 919 26.65 -77.13 -10.34
CA ALA A 919 25.38 -76.84 -9.70
C ALA A 919 25.45 -75.68 -8.68
N ASP A 920 26.59 -75.37 -8.10
CA ASP A 920 26.73 -74.29 -7.09
C ASP A 920 26.97 -72.92 -7.73
N PHE A 921 27.71 -72.86 -8.85
CA PHE A 921 27.93 -71.63 -9.60
C PHE A 921 26.68 -71.22 -10.41
N SER A 922 25.98 -72.19 -11.01
CA SER A 922 24.72 -71.93 -11.73
C SER A 922 23.58 -71.46 -10.83
N ARG A 923 23.54 -71.90 -9.55
CA ARG A 923 22.47 -71.56 -8.60
C ARG A 923 22.48 -70.08 -8.19
N VAL A 924 23.65 -69.47 -7.99
CA VAL A 924 23.74 -68.11 -7.42
C VAL A 924 23.66 -67.01 -8.50
N SER A 925 24.25 -67.24 -9.67
CA SER A 925 24.24 -66.25 -10.76
C SER A 925 22.93 -66.28 -11.54
N ALA A 926 22.38 -67.47 -11.83
CA ALA A 926 21.27 -67.59 -12.76
C ALA A 926 19.91 -67.20 -12.14
N ASP A 927 19.67 -67.46 -10.85
CA ASP A 927 18.37 -67.12 -10.21
C ASP A 927 18.23 -65.60 -10.02
N ASN A 928 19.33 -64.90 -9.73
CA ASN A 928 19.35 -63.45 -9.58
C ASN A 928 19.22 -62.74 -10.93
N GLU A 929 19.90 -63.24 -11.98
CA GLU A 929 19.81 -62.68 -13.34
C GLU A 929 18.41 -62.83 -13.93
N ALA A 930 17.73 -63.96 -13.73
CA ALA A 930 16.35 -64.16 -14.22
C ALA A 930 15.37 -63.18 -13.59
N PHE A 931 15.44 -63.00 -12.26
CA PHE A 931 14.58 -62.05 -11.56
C PHE A 931 14.93 -60.61 -11.93
N ALA A 932 16.21 -60.23 -11.96
CA ALA A 932 16.64 -58.88 -12.34
C ALA A 932 16.24 -58.53 -13.79
N GLY A 933 16.45 -59.46 -14.74
CA GLY A 933 16.02 -59.29 -16.13
C GLY A 933 14.50 -59.17 -16.26
N TRP A 934 13.74 -59.93 -15.47
CA TRP A 934 12.29 -59.76 -15.38
C TRP A 934 11.91 -58.39 -14.82
N VAL A 935 12.52 -57.93 -13.72
CA VAL A 935 12.26 -56.60 -13.13
C VAL A 935 12.53 -55.49 -14.16
N GLU A 936 13.65 -55.55 -14.88
CA GLU A 936 13.96 -54.57 -15.92
C GLU A 936 12.96 -54.62 -17.09
N LYS A 937 12.53 -55.82 -17.51
CA LYS A 937 11.45 -55.97 -18.49
C LYS A 937 10.14 -55.36 -17.97
N MET A 938 9.80 -55.54 -16.69
CA MET A 938 8.60 -54.94 -16.09
C MET A 938 8.69 -53.41 -16.02
N LYS A 939 9.83 -52.86 -15.58
CA LYS A 939 10.09 -51.42 -15.59
C LYS A 939 9.96 -50.86 -17.00
N GLY A 940 10.55 -51.53 -18.00
CA GLY A 940 10.40 -51.19 -19.42
C GLY A 940 8.94 -51.22 -19.90
N ARG A 941 8.14 -52.19 -19.42
CA ARG A 941 6.70 -52.22 -19.68
C ARG A 941 5.98 -51.04 -19.04
N PHE A 942 6.29 -50.66 -17.79
CA PHE A 942 5.71 -49.48 -17.15
C PHE A 942 6.04 -48.19 -17.91
N LYS A 943 7.22 -48.09 -18.51
CA LYS A 943 7.61 -46.94 -19.37
C LYS A 943 6.80 -46.87 -20.67
N THR A 944 6.56 -48.02 -21.31
CA THR A 944 6.01 -48.10 -22.68
C THR A 944 4.50 -48.36 -22.75
N ARG A 945 3.87 -48.81 -21.66
CA ARG A 945 2.44 -49.10 -21.61
C ARG A 945 1.62 -47.81 -21.67
N ALA A 946 0.85 -47.65 -22.75
CA ALA A 946 -0.13 -46.57 -22.88
C ALA A 946 -1.22 -46.74 -21.80
N ALA A 947 -1.70 -45.61 -21.26
CA ALA A 947 -2.74 -45.62 -20.24
C ALA A 947 -4.03 -46.28 -20.79
N PRO A 948 -4.66 -47.20 -20.04
CA PRO A 948 -5.94 -47.79 -20.45
C PRO A 948 -7.00 -46.68 -20.56
N GLY A 949 -7.70 -46.63 -21.70
CA GLY A 949 -8.75 -45.63 -21.98
C GLY A 949 -8.31 -44.41 -22.79
N ALA A 950 -7.06 -44.34 -23.27
CA ALA A 950 -6.70 -43.35 -24.27
C ALA A 950 -7.39 -43.67 -25.61
N ALA A 951 -8.56 -43.06 -25.86
CA ALA A 951 -9.09 -42.96 -27.21
C ALA A 951 -7.98 -42.39 -28.11
N LYS A 952 -7.77 -42.99 -29.29
CA LYS A 952 -6.85 -42.42 -30.29
C LYS A 952 -7.18 -40.93 -30.45
N PRO A 953 -6.18 -40.03 -30.48
CA PRO A 953 -6.44 -38.64 -30.80
C PRO A 953 -7.12 -38.61 -32.16
N VAL A 954 -8.37 -38.13 -32.19
CA VAL A 954 -9.00 -37.71 -33.42
C VAL A 954 -8.11 -36.58 -33.93
N ALA A 955 -7.49 -36.79 -35.10
CA ALA A 955 -6.71 -35.75 -35.75
C ALA A 955 -7.58 -34.48 -35.81
N PRO A 956 -7.06 -33.29 -35.47
CA PRO A 956 -7.84 -32.07 -35.57
C PRO A 956 -8.35 -31.97 -37.01
N ALA A 957 -9.67 -31.89 -37.16
CA ALA A 957 -10.27 -31.53 -38.42
C ALA A 957 -9.58 -30.23 -38.86
N ARG A 958 -8.87 -30.26 -39.98
CA ARG A 958 -8.36 -29.06 -40.63
C ARG A 958 -9.55 -28.12 -40.76
N GLN A 959 -9.48 -27.00 -40.05
CA GLN A 959 -10.34 -25.85 -40.33
C GLN A 959 -10.17 -25.56 -41.82
N ALA A 960 -11.27 -25.68 -42.55
CA ALA A 960 -11.32 -25.22 -43.93
C ALA A 960 -10.97 -23.73 -43.92
N GLU A 961 -9.87 -23.39 -44.60
CA GLU A 961 -9.59 -22.03 -45.01
C GLU A 961 -10.82 -21.47 -45.72
N ALA A 962 -11.33 -20.35 -45.20
CA ALA A 962 -12.30 -19.54 -45.90
C ALA A 962 -11.65 -19.02 -47.19
N ALA A 963 -12.14 -19.50 -48.33
CA ALA A 963 -11.79 -18.95 -49.63
C ALA A 963 -12.23 -17.47 -49.71
N PRO A 964 -11.43 -16.59 -50.35
CA PRO A 964 -11.82 -15.19 -50.55
C PRO A 964 -13.00 -15.08 -51.53
N PRO A 965 -13.88 -14.08 -51.37
CA PRO A 965 -15.03 -13.92 -52.25
C PRO A 965 -14.56 -13.55 -53.66
N ALA A 966 -15.09 -14.27 -54.64
CA ALA A 966 -14.92 -13.97 -56.04
C ALA A 966 -15.57 -12.63 -56.37
N ALA A 967 -14.79 -11.70 -56.92
CA ALA A 967 -15.29 -10.50 -57.56
C ALA A 967 -16.11 -10.87 -58.81
N LYS A 968 -17.40 -10.53 -58.80
CA LYS A 968 -18.22 -10.24 -59.99
C LYS A 968 -19.35 -9.29 -59.61
N GLY A 969 -19.37 -8.11 -60.22
CA GLY A 969 -20.44 -7.11 -60.14
C GLY A 969 -19.93 -5.77 -59.67
#